data_AF-A0A8C1KU09-F1
#
_entry.id   AF-A0A8C1KU09-F1
#
_cell.length_a   1.000
_cell.length_b   1.000
_cell.length_c   1.000
_cell.angle_alpha   90.00
_cell.angle_beta   90.00
_cell.angle_gamma   90.00
#
_symmetry.space_group_name_H-M   'P 1'
#
loop_
_entity.id
_entity.type
_entity.pdbx_description
1 polymer ?
#
loop_
_entity_poly.entity_id
_entity_poly.type
_entity_poly.pdbx_seq_one_letter_code
_entity_poly.pdbx_strand_id
1 'polypeptide(L)'
;MVILAAIIYWLLICASLHCDVYYLIFQTVIFIYITGEHHLLSLINNVSSGLQLQSITKSITNVEAPIKEKYGRNIILGTHKEGGAVTFWSHAVSLPLSSNAILSWKFCHVVHKLLRDGHPNVSLIYHTPEQVLDKAIAIDINKVFDMTGEVLEYMEAALKLQETVFRQMECSSTSSTTPVGQCRLAPLVLVIQDCGLLYHFLVKLLFKLHSRESCCLHAFRSCFWSVFVLHSLTQFFERARGMEFFKSIIQIPDLPDEPPNFLRAASLADHVKPMVVQNETFPDYDETDTQLDFGEGNYQMVKTTWIGQALKELEVVKPELELIKVEAQRAVVQLKSQVNKLESELEDQRTHKQMALVENERLRMEVENLRAQTAVAASIQATVEDTAQIHFTRLKEKHAELVSRHADLMRKNAEMVKQLSSTQQAQEELLTYKQQMAVEVEQLRQDNSSKLEAQRAEIERLKQELATERAEMFQVHNTLQSKEKVGSLSILGLQAQKEVLLRSVKEQEAEITNLRQAAQLHQATLLQERDRSQREITALQRLLQQKLQDEQFSLLQCAVVEAEGIVLDAVAKVDDPLHVRCISTPDYLINRAELTLASIDKMQQSQAAYLRNMDDASGLLRSVTQFSHLIADTIVNGAGTAHSAPTDQADRLTDNCRDCATHCLQYLKELKLKATLPRADLTAVRYVVQRILNQGQDLLPRGADVRKEELAEMVDKEMAATSTAIEDAVLRMDEILSQARRDSSGVKLEVNQKLVWDIAIHMLVTAATDLQRDIVDNGRGAGSVKDFYAKNSRWTEGLISASKAVGWGATQMLESADKVVTDRGKYEELIVCSHEIAASTAQLVAASKVKADRGNKKLQTLQQASRHVNDMAAVVVSSTKSGQMQIENKNSMDFSGLSLIKLKTEEMDSQVKVLELEKQLVNERIRLGELRKKHYEMGGIPMDSSLSPGCLKKKPS
;
A
#
# COMPACT_ATOMS: atom_id res chain seq x y z
N MET A 1 4.95 -6.83 17.30
CA MET A 1 3.65 -6.22 17.59
C MET A 1 2.58 -6.64 16.59
N VAL A 2 2.85 -6.58 15.28
CA VAL A 2 1.93 -7.00 14.20
C VAL A 2 1.28 -8.37 14.42
N ILE A 3 2.02 -9.40 14.86
CA ILE A 3 1.48 -10.75 15.09
C ILE A 3 0.48 -10.80 16.26
N LEU A 4 0.77 -10.13 17.38
CA LEU A 4 -0.19 -10.06 18.48
C LEU A 4 -1.39 -9.18 18.09
N ALA A 5 -1.20 -8.09 17.33
CA ALA A 5 -2.31 -7.28 16.83
C ALA A 5 -3.25 -8.14 15.98
N ALA A 6 -2.69 -8.95 15.08
CA ALA A 6 -3.44 -9.92 14.29
C ALA A 6 -4.20 -10.94 15.17
N ILE A 7 -3.62 -11.41 16.28
CA ILE A 7 -4.29 -12.31 17.23
C ILE A 7 -5.43 -11.60 17.97
N ILE A 8 -5.27 -10.35 18.36
CA ILE A 8 -6.34 -9.56 18.99
C ILE A 8 -7.47 -9.27 17.99
N TYR A 9 -7.14 -8.95 16.73
CA TYR A 9 -8.12 -8.88 15.64
C TYR A 9 -8.81 -10.23 15.42
N TRP A 10 -8.11 -11.35 15.58
CA TRP A 10 -8.68 -12.68 15.41
C TRP A 10 -9.59 -13.08 16.58
N LEU A 11 -9.22 -12.73 17.81
CA LEU A 11 -10.08 -12.77 18.99
C LEU A 11 -11.32 -11.89 18.75
N LEU A 12 -11.17 -10.68 18.21
CA LEU A 12 -12.29 -9.78 17.92
C LEU A 12 -13.29 -10.40 16.94
N ILE A 13 -12.78 -11.05 15.89
CA ILE A 13 -13.59 -11.77 14.90
C ILE A 13 -14.30 -12.97 15.54
N CYS A 14 -13.59 -13.77 16.35
CA CYS A 14 -14.16 -14.90 17.09
C CYS A 14 -15.24 -14.46 18.10
N ALA A 15 -15.00 -13.33 18.78
CA ALA A 15 -15.96 -12.66 19.67
C ALA A 15 -17.08 -11.93 18.91
N SER A 16 -17.12 -11.95 17.58
CA SER A 16 -18.20 -11.35 16.78
C SER A 16 -19.10 -12.41 16.12
N LEU A 17 -18.84 -13.71 16.32
CA LEU A 17 -19.66 -14.84 15.84
C LEU A 17 -19.99 -14.83 14.32
N HIS A 18 -19.18 -14.19 13.46
CA HIS A 18 -19.40 -14.19 12.00
C HIS A 18 -18.69 -15.36 11.31
N CYS A 19 -19.47 -16.35 10.84
CA CYS A 19 -19.01 -17.68 10.35
C CYS A 19 -18.23 -17.72 9.03
N ASP A 20 -18.26 -16.69 8.18
CA ASP A 20 -17.79 -16.87 6.79
C ASP A 20 -16.39 -16.30 6.48
N VAL A 21 -15.77 -15.59 7.44
CA VAL A 21 -14.43 -14.95 7.26
C VAL A 21 -13.29 -15.80 7.82
N TYR A 22 -13.60 -16.92 8.49
CA TYR A 22 -12.62 -17.73 9.25
C TYR A 22 -11.57 -18.45 8.39
N TYR A 23 -11.82 -18.68 7.09
CA TYR A 23 -10.98 -19.57 6.27
C TYR A 23 -9.77 -18.87 5.61
N LEU A 24 -9.96 -17.68 5.01
CA LEU A 24 -8.90 -16.95 4.30
C LEU A 24 -7.85 -16.34 5.25
N ILE A 25 -8.30 -15.86 6.42
CA ILE A 25 -7.42 -15.21 7.40
C ILE A 25 -6.59 -16.25 8.18
N PHE A 26 -7.17 -17.43 8.44
CA PHE A 26 -6.49 -18.58 9.06
C PHE A 26 -5.38 -19.15 8.16
N GLN A 27 -5.61 -19.23 6.84
CA GLN A 27 -4.57 -19.61 5.88
C GLN A 27 -3.42 -18.60 5.85
N THR A 28 -3.70 -17.31 6.00
CA THR A 28 -2.68 -16.25 5.89
C THR A 28 -1.70 -16.28 7.06
N VAL A 29 -2.16 -16.49 8.31
CA VAL A 29 -1.30 -16.53 9.50
C VAL A 29 -0.53 -17.85 9.60
N ILE A 30 -1.16 -18.97 9.28
CA ILE A 30 -0.46 -20.27 9.18
C ILE A 30 0.57 -20.19 8.05
N PHE A 31 0.24 -19.61 6.90
CA PHE A 31 1.19 -19.43 5.81
C PHE A 31 2.35 -18.52 6.22
N ILE A 32 2.13 -17.40 6.92
CA ILE A 32 3.20 -16.51 7.40
C ILE A 32 4.11 -17.21 8.43
N TYR A 33 3.56 -18.00 9.36
CA TYR A 33 4.37 -18.69 10.38
C TYR A 33 5.05 -19.95 9.83
N ILE A 34 4.38 -20.72 8.98
CA ILE A 34 4.93 -21.92 8.33
C ILE A 34 5.97 -21.54 7.26
N THR A 35 5.80 -20.44 6.53
CA THR A 35 6.82 -19.97 5.56
C THR A 35 8.05 -19.36 6.23
N GLY A 36 7.94 -18.81 7.44
CA GLY A 36 9.08 -18.37 8.24
C GLY A 36 9.93 -19.52 8.83
N GLU A 37 9.32 -20.66 9.15
CA GLU A 37 10.01 -21.85 9.73
C GLU A 37 10.01 -23.08 8.81
N HIS A 38 9.89 -22.89 7.49
CA HIS A 38 9.92 -24.02 6.54
C HIS A 38 11.26 -24.77 6.52
N HIS A 39 12.31 -24.23 7.16
CA HIS A 39 13.61 -24.89 7.31
C HIS A 39 13.73 -25.83 8.52
N LEU A 40 12.79 -25.84 9.47
CA LEU A 40 12.87 -26.64 10.70
C LEU A 40 11.84 -27.78 10.75
N LEU A 41 10.68 -27.62 10.13
CA LEU A 41 9.60 -28.63 10.17
C LEU A 41 9.90 -29.89 9.33
N SER A 42 10.89 -29.88 8.44
CA SER A 42 11.31 -31.09 7.71
C SER A 42 12.40 -31.91 8.42
N LEU A 43 12.85 -31.50 9.61
CA LEU A 43 14.06 -32.04 10.24
C LEU A 43 13.88 -32.71 11.60
N ILE A 44 12.69 -32.72 12.20
CA ILE A 44 12.49 -33.33 13.53
C ILE A 44 11.21 -34.16 13.56
N ASN A 45 11.28 -35.36 12.97
CA ASN A 45 10.47 -36.48 13.44
C ASN A 45 11.29 -37.19 14.52
N ASN A 46 11.25 -36.69 15.76
CA ASN A 46 11.50 -37.51 16.95
C ASN A 46 11.17 -36.78 18.26
N VAL A 47 10.39 -37.49 19.09
CA VAL A 47 10.05 -37.24 20.51
C VAL A 47 9.07 -36.08 20.79
N SER A 48 7.79 -36.27 20.46
CA SER A 48 6.70 -35.54 21.12
C SER A 48 6.60 -36.00 22.57
N SER A 49 6.65 -35.07 23.54
CA SER A 49 6.30 -35.40 24.92
C SER A 49 4.79 -35.66 24.99
N GLY A 50 4.37 -36.92 25.15
CA GLY A 50 2.94 -37.31 25.16
C GLY A 50 2.08 -36.51 26.16
N LEU A 51 2.71 -35.96 27.20
CA LEU A 51 2.10 -35.09 28.20
C LEU A 51 1.71 -33.70 27.66
N GLN A 52 2.52 -33.10 26.76
CA GLN A 52 2.21 -31.79 26.17
C GLN A 52 1.09 -31.92 25.16
N LEU A 53 1.14 -32.94 24.29
CA LEU A 53 0.06 -33.23 23.34
C LEU A 53 -1.28 -33.44 24.06
N GLN A 54 -1.30 -34.25 25.12
CA GLN A 54 -2.50 -34.45 25.94
C GLN A 54 -3.00 -33.14 26.58
N SER A 55 -2.09 -32.24 26.97
CA SER A 55 -2.46 -30.93 27.54
C SER A 55 -3.06 -30.00 26.49
N ILE A 56 -2.58 -30.04 25.23
CA ILE A 56 -3.15 -29.26 24.12
C ILE A 56 -4.58 -29.74 23.81
N THR A 57 -4.77 -31.05 23.63
CA THR A 57 -6.09 -31.63 23.33
C THR A 57 -7.11 -31.38 24.45
N LYS A 58 -6.67 -31.37 25.73
CA LYS A 58 -7.54 -31.04 26.87
C LYS A 58 -7.81 -29.55 27.05
N SER A 59 -7.01 -28.68 26.44
CA SER A 59 -7.18 -27.21 26.53
C SER A 59 -8.09 -26.67 25.44
N ILE A 60 -8.00 -27.21 24.23
CA ILE A 60 -8.70 -26.70 23.04
C ILE A 60 -9.89 -27.64 22.73
N THR A 61 -10.97 -27.43 23.49
CA THR A 61 -12.21 -28.22 23.40
C THR A 61 -13.40 -27.33 23.07
N ASN A 62 -14.48 -27.93 22.56
CA ASN A 62 -15.73 -27.23 22.20
C ASN A 62 -16.61 -26.85 23.42
N VAL A 63 -16.20 -27.23 24.63
CA VAL A 63 -16.92 -26.95 25.88
C VAL A 63 -16.67 -25.50 26.29
N GLU A 64 -17.70 -24.70 26.54
CA GLU A 64 -17.58 -23.29 27.01
C GLU A 64 -17.18 -23.22 28.50
N ALA A 65 -15.94 -23.61 28.79
CA ALA A 65 -15.32 -23.55 30.11
C ALA A 65 -13.88 -23.01 29.99
N PRO A 66 -13.39 -22.28 31.00
CA PRO A 66 -12.05 -21.70 30.98
C PRO A 66 -10.97 -22.78 30.88
N ILE A 67 -9.84 -22.44 30.26
CA ILE A 67 -8.72 -23.36 30.15
C ILE A 67 -8.11 -23.58 31.54
N LYS A 68 -8.00 -24.85 31.95
CA LYS A 68 -7.35 -25.19 33.22
C LYS A 68 -5.88 -24.78 33.17
N GLU A 69 -5.45 -24.05 34.19
CA GLU A 69 -4.10 -23.49 34.26
C GLU A 69 -3.00 -24.56 34.21
N LYS A 70 -3.24 -25.74 34.82
CA LYS A 70 -2.36 -26.92 34.72
C LYS A 70 -1.99 -27.27 33.28
N TYR A 71 -2.97 -27.30 32.37
CA TYR A 71 -2.71 -27.66 30.98
C TYR A 71 -2.02 -26.51 30.22
N GLY A 72 -2.42 -25.27 30.47
CA GLY A 72 -1.73 -24.10 29.90
C GLY A 72 -0.24 -24.04 30.30
N ARG A 73 0.06 -24.26 31.58
CA ARG A 73 1.43 -24.32 32.11
C ARG A 73 2.24 -25.45 31.48
N ASN A 74 1.66 -26.64 31.33
CA ASN A 74 2.33 -27.76 30.66
C ASN A 74 2.68 -27.47 29.20
N ILE A 75 1.80 -26.76 28.48
CA ILE A 75 2.04 -26.35 27.09
C ILE A 75 3.23 -25.40 27.02
N ILE A 76 3.26 -24.38 27.88
CA ILE A 76 4.35 -23.38 27.96
C ILE A 76 5.67 -24.06 28.33
N LEU A 77 5.70 -24.86 29.42
CA LEU A 77 6.89 -25.58 29.85
C LEU A 77 7.40 -26.55 28.78
N GLY A 78 6.51 -27.15 28.00
CA GLY A 78 6.88 -27.98 26.86
C GLY A 78 7.67 -27.19 25.81
N THR A 79 7.29 -25.93 25.53
CA THR A 79 8.05 -25.11 24.54
C THR A 79 9.49 -24.82 24.99
N HIS A 80 9.71 -24.62 26.29
CA HIS A 80 11.05 -24.42 26.84
C HIS A 80 11.87 -25.70 26.85
N LYS A 81 11.22 -26.86 27.02
CA LYS A 81 11.87 -28.18 26.92
C LYS A 81 12.27 -28.53 25.49
N GLU A 82 11.47 -28.11 24.51
CA GLU A 82 11.67 -28.39 23.09
C GLU A 82 12.51 -27.32 22.36
N GLY A 83 12.80 -26.18 23.00
CA GLY A 83 13.50 -25.05 22.36
C GLY A 83 12.66 -24.32 21.30
N GLY A 84 11.35 -24.53 21.28
CA GLY A 84 10.41 -24.05 20.27
C GLY A 84 8.99 -24.58 20.50
N ALA A 85 8.02 -24.20 19.67
CA ALA A 85 6.61 -24.63 19.80
C ALA A 85 6.22 -25.72 18.78
N VAL A 86 7.15 -26.63 18.45
CA VAL A 86 6.99 -27.62 17.38
C VAL A 86 5.82 -28.57 17.64
N THR A 87 5.70 -29.12 18.86
CA THR A 87 4.58 -30.00 19.23
C THR A 87 3.23 -29.29 19.22
N PHE A 88 3.20 -27.99 19.52
CA PHE A 88 1.98 -27.19 19.47
C PHE A 88 1.52 -26.95 18.02
N TRP A 89 2.41 -26.47 17.15
CA TRP A 89 2.06 -26.14 15.76
C TRP A 89 1.74 -27.38 14.92
N SER A 90 2.46 -28.49 15.14
CA SER A 90 2.18 -29.77 14.47
C SER A 90 0.77 -30.29 14.80
N HIS A 91 0.31 -30.15 16.04
CA HIS A 91 -1.06 -30.51 16.42
C HIS A 91 -2.09 -29.46 15.99
N ALA A 92 -1.74 -28.17 16.00
CA ALA A 92 -2.63 -27.07 15.60
C ALA A 92 -3.21 -27.25 14.20
N VAL A 93 -2.41 -27.75 13.24
CA VAL A 93 -2.84 -28.03 11.86
C VAL A 93 -3.93 -29.11 11.79
N SER A 94 -4.00 -30.01 12.78
CA SER A 94 -5.00 -31.08 12.84
C SER A 94 -6.31 -30.69 13.54
N LEU A 95 -6.41 -29.49 14.12
CA LEU A 95 -7.60 -29.05 14.84
C LEU A 95 -8.67 -28.50 13.89
N PRO A 96 -9.95 -28.88 14.03
CA PRO A 96 -11.02 -28.41 13.15
C PRO A 96 -11.51 -27.00 13.56
N LEU A 97 -10.63 -26.00 13.54
CA LEU A 97 -10.90 -24.65 14.06
C LEU A 97 -12.05 -23.94 13.33
N SER A 98 -12.24 -24.19 12.04
CA SER A 98 -13.35 -23.65 11.24
C SER A 98 -14.73 -24.19 11.64
N SER A 99 -14.78 -25.33 12.33
CA SER A 99 -16.04 -26.01 12.68
C SER A 99 -16.73 -25.43 13.92
N ASN A 100 -16.01 -24.71 14.78
CA ASN A 100 -16.54 -24.22 16.04
C ASN A 100 -15.83 -22.95 16.52
N ALA A 101 -16.62 -21.89 16.75
CA ALA A 101 -16.11 -20.60 17.22
C ALA A 101 -15.43 -20.67 18.60
N ILE A 102 -15.89 -21.56 19.49
CA ILE A 102 -15.30 -21.77 20.82
C ILE A 102 -13.93 -22.47 20.73
N LEU A 103 -13.76 -23.40 19.79
CA LEU A 103 -12.46 -24.00 19.52
C LEU A 103 -11.45 -22.95 19.02
N SER A 104 -11.88 -22.11 18.08
CA SER A 104 -11.07 -20.99 17.57
C SER A 104 -10.74 -19.98 18.67
N TRP A 105 -11.71 -19.61 19.50
CA TRP A 105 -11.52 -18.71 20.64
C TRP A 105 -10.47 -19.23 21.63
N LYS A 106 -10.58 -20.51 22.03
CA LYS A 106 -9.61 -21.13 22.94
C LYS A 106 -8.25 -21.30 22.30
N PHE A 107 -8.19 -21.62 21.01
CA PHE A 107 -6.94 -21.69 20.26
C PHE A 107 -6.21 -20.34 20.29
N CYS A 108 -6.91 -19.24 19.97
CA CYS A 108 -6.35 -17.88 20.05
C CYS A 108 -5.83 -17.55 21.45
N HIS A 109 -6.57 -17.94 22.50
CA HIS A 109 -6.15 -17.73 23.88
C HIS A 109 -4.84 -18.48 24.22
N VAL A 110 -4.69 -19.73 23.77
CA VAL A 110 -3.46 -20.51 23.99
C VAL A 110 -2.28 -19.93 23.20
N VAL A 111 -2.51 -19.49 21.95
CA VAL A 111 -1.48 -18.83 21.15
C VAL A 111 -1.01 -17.53 21.81
N HIS A 112 -1.93 -16.71 22.33
CA HIS A 112 -1.58 -15.48 23.07
C HIS A 112 -0.73 -15.78 24.31
N LYS A 113 -1.07 -16.83 25.08
CA LYS A 113 -0.23 -17.31 26.20
C LYS A 113 1.15 -17.77 25.75
N LEU A 114 1.24 -18.51 24.63
CA LEU A 114 2.49 -19.03 24.09
C LEU A 114 3.44 -17.93 23.61
N LEU A 115 2.93 -16.91 22.92
CA LEU A 115 3.75 -15.78 22.45
C LEU A 115 4.25 -14.87 23.58
N ARG A 116 3.61 -14.95 24.74
CA ARG A 116 3.94 -14.16 25.91
C ARG A 116 4.95 -14.87 26.83
N ASP A 117 4.67 -16.12 27.18
CA ASP A 117 5.41 -16.85 28.22
C ASP A 117 6.21 -18.06 27.68
N GLY A 118 6.12 -18.36 26.37
CA GLY A 118 6.82 -19.47 25.72
C GLY A 118 8.32 -19.24 25.55
N HIS A 119 9.01 -20.23 24.95
CA HIS A 119 10.43 -20.13 24.65
C HIS A 119 10.77 -18.89 23.79
N PRO A 120 11.92 -18.21 23.94
CA PRO A 120 12.26 -17.00 23.17
C PRO A 120 12.21 -17.13 21.64
N ASN A 121 12.40 -18.34 21.09
CA ASN A 121 12.23 -18.60 19.65
C ASN A 121 10.76 -18.51 19.19
N VAL A 122 9.82 -18.52 20.14
CA VAL A 122 8.36 -18.41 19.93
C VAL A 122 7.86 -17.06 20.46
N SER A 123 8.41 -16.60 21.59
CA SER A 123 8.03 -15.37 22.26
C SER A 123 8.70 -14.16 21.64
N LEU A 124 7.94 -13.36 20.89
CA LEU A 124 8.47 -12.22 20.13
C LEU A 124 8.54 -10.90 20.90
N ILE A 125 7.97 -10.79 22.12
CA ILE A 125 7.67 -9.47 22.71
C ILE A 125 8.16 -9.26 24.16
N TYR A 126 8.40 -10.30 24.96
CA TYR A 126 8.69 -10.14 26.39
C TYR A 126 10.17 -10.27 26.79
N HIS A 127 11.07 -10.52 25.84
CA HIS A 127 12.52 -10.58 26.08
C HIS A 127 13.31 -9.57 25.22
N THR A 128 12.71 -8.46 24.83
CA THR A 128 13.51 -7.25 24.55
C THR A 128 13.79 -6.58 25.90
N PRO A 129 14.99 -6.75 26.50
CA PRO A 129 15.34 -6.00 27.69
C PRO A 129 15.15 -4.51 27.42
N GLU A 130 14.74 -3.75 28.44
CA GLU A 130 14.59 -2.29 28.40
C GLU A 130 15.80 -1.60 27.71
N GLN A 131 16.98 -2.20 27.84
CA GLN A 131 18.24 -1.85 27.18
C GLN A 131 18.23 -1.92 25.63
N VAL A 132 17.49 -2.85 25.01
CA VAL A 132 17.35 -2.97 23.54
C VAL A 132 16.41 -1.89 23.02
N LEU A 133 15.35 -1.59 23.77
CA LEU A 133 14.44 -0.51 23.45
C LEU A 133 15.15 0.84 23.56
N ASP A 134 15.89 1.09 24.65
CA ASP A 134 16.68 2.32 24.82
C ASP A 134 17.75 2.49 23.72
N LYS A 135 18.34 1.40 23.24
CA LYS A 135 19.27 1.40 22.10
C LYS A 135 18.55 1.67 20.76
N ALA A 136 17.41 1.03 20.50
CA ALA A 136 16.61 1.26 19.30
C ALA A 136 16.09 2.71 19.23
N ILE A 137 15.68 3.25 20.38
CA ILE A 137 15.25 4.64 20.60
C ILE A 137 16.38 5.66 20.35
N ALA A 138 17.65 5.25 20.47
CA ALA A 138 18.79 6.13 20.26
C ALA A 138 19.24 6.26 18.79
N ILE A 139 18.94 5.26 17.95
CA ILE A 139 19.57 5.08 16.63
C ILE A 139 18.82 5.81 15.51
N ASP A 140 17.49 5.80 15.49
CA ASP A 140 16.70 6.33 14.37
C ASP A 140 15.32 6.82 14.82
N ILE A 141 15.01 8.09 14.56
CA ILE A 141 13.73 8.70 14.95
C ILE A 141 12.56 8.18 14.12
N ASN A 142 12.79 7.77 12.87
CA ASN A 142 11.75 7.19 12.03
C ASN A 142 11.32 5.84 12.57
N LYS A 143 12.28 5.02 13.04
CA LYS A 143 11.95 3.76 13.74
C LYS A 143 11.17 4.01 15.02
N VAL A 144 11.49 5.06 15.78
CA VAL A 144 10.72 5.42 16.98
C VAL A 144 9.30 5.84 16.61
N PHE A 145 9.13 6.58 15.52
CA PHE A 145 7.83 6.97 14.98
C PHE A 145 7.00 5.75 14.55
N ASP A 146 7.59 4.85 13.76
CA ASP A 146 6.95 3.61 13.31
C ASP A 146 6.56 2.72 14.50
N MET A 147 7.48 2.51 15.46
CA MET A 147 7.20 1.75 16.69
C MET A 147 6.08 2.40 17.53
N THR A 148 6.02 3.74 17.57
CA THR A 148 4.94 4.45 18.28
C THR A 148 3.59 4.21 17.60
N GLY A 149 3.56 4.21 16.26
CA GLY A 149 2.37 3.85 15.48
C GLY A 149 1.92 2.42 15.74
N GLU A 150 2.82 1.44 15.66
CA GLU A 150 2.51 0.03 15.91
C GLU A 150 1.96 -0.23 17.32
N VAL A 151 2.51 0.45 18.34
CA VAL A 151 2.03 0.33 19.73
C VAL A 151 0.64 0.94 19.90
N LEU A 152 0.34 2.04 19.21
CA LEU A 152 -0.99 2.66 19.21
C LEU A 152 -2.04 1.75 18.53
N GLU A 153 -1.73 1.20 17.36
CA GLU A 153 -2.61 0.27 16.65
C GLU A 153 -2.91 -0.99 17.49
N TYR A 154 -1.91 -1.50 18.19
CA TYR A 154 -2.10 -2.63 19.11
C TYR A 154 -3.06 -2.27 20.25
N MET A 155 -2.86 -1.11 20.88
CA MET A 155 -3.70 -0.65 21.98
C MET A 155 -5.16 -0.44 21.54
N GLU A 156 -5.38 0.11 20.34
CA GLU A 156 -6.71 0.26 19.77
C GLU A 156 -7.39 -1.09 19.52
N ALA A 157 -6.69 -2.06 18.94
CA ALA A 157 -7.21 -3.41 18.74
C ALA A 157 -7.61 -4.06 20.08
N ALA A 158 -6.79 -3.90 21.12
CA ALA A 158 -7.05 -4.43 22.46
C ALA A 158 -8.33 -3.82 23.07
N LEU A 159 -8.50 -2.50 22.94
CA LEU A 159 -9.68 -1.79 23.43
C LEU A 159 -10.96 -2.13 22.65
N LYS A 160 -10.84 -2.46 21.36
CA LYS A 160 -11.97 -2.94 20.54
C LYS A 160 -12.39 -4.36 20.93
N LEU A 161 -11.42 -5.21 21.25
CA LEU A 161 -11.68 -6.58 21.72
C LEU A 161 -12.45 -6.59 23.04
N GLN A 162 -12.03 -5.77 24.02
CA GLN A 162 -12.76 -5.71 25.31
C GLN A 162 -14.20 -5.22 25.14
N GLU A 163 -14.43 -4.20 24.29
CA GLU A 163 -15.78 -3.67 24.05
C GLU A 163 -16.70 -4.76 23.49
N THR A 164 -16.18 -5.54 22.55
CA THR A 164 -16.90 -6.63 21.91
C THR A 164 -17.24 -7.75 22.90
N VAL A 165 -16.26 -8.19 23.71
CA VAL A 165 -16.46 -9.24 24.72
C VAL A 165 -17.46 -8.78 25.79
N PHE A 166 -17.36 -7.53 26.26
CA PHE A 166 -18.29 -6.98 27.25
C PHE A 166 -19.70 -6.82 26.69
N ARG A 167 -19.85 -6.33 25.46
CA ARG A 167 -21.15 -6.26 24.79
C ARG A 167 -21.78 -7.65 24.64
N GLN A 168 -21.00 -8.66 24.28
CA GLN A 168 -21.49 -10.03 24.20
C GLN A 168 -21.98 -10.55 25.56
N MET A 169 -21.23 -10.30 26.63
CA MET A 169 -21.60 -10.69 28.00
C MET A 169 -22.91 -10.02 28.44
N GLU A 170 -23.09 -8.74 28.11
CA GLU A 170 -24.33 -7.98 28.37
C GLU A 170 -25.51 -8.54 27.56
N CYS A 171 -25.33 -8.78 26.25
CA CYS A 171 -26.37 -9.31 25.37
C CYS A 171 -26.80 -10.73 25.73
N SER A 172 -25.87 -11.59 26.18
CA SER A 172 -26.17 -12.97 26.58
C SER A 172 -26.55 -13.10 28.05
N SER A 173 -26.68 -12.00 28.81
CA SER A 173 -26.98 -11.97 30.25
C SER A 173 -26.11 -12.93 31.08
N THR A 174 -24.88 -13.17 30.63
CA THR A 174 -23.99 -14.18 31.21
C THR A 174 -23.20 -13.56 32.35
N SER A 175 -23.31 -14.13 33.57
CA SER A 175 -22.55 -13.63 34.72
C SER A 175 -21.07 -13.98 34.61
N SER A 176 -20.19 -13.08 35.10
CA SER A 176 -18.74 -13.29 35.21
C SER A 176 -18.35 -14.49 36.09
N THR A 177 -19.26 -14.99 36.93
CA THR A 177 -19.04 -16.15 37.81
C THR A 177 -19.38 -17.49 37.15
N THR A 178 -20.01 -17.48 35.97
CA THR A 178 -20.37 -18.73 35.26
C THR A 178 -19.19 -19.28 34.45
N PRO A 179 -19.05 -20.61 34.27
CA PRO A 179 -17.97 -21.19 33.45
C PRO A 179 -17.94 -20.64 32.00
N VAL A 180 -19.12 -20.35 31.44
CA VAL A 180 -19.27 -19.75 30.11
C VAL A 180 -18.74 -18.31 30.10
N GLY A 181 -19.14 -17.50 31.09
CA GLY A 181 -18.64 -16.14 31.25
C GLY A 181 -17.12 -16.10 31.48
N GLN A 182 -16.61 -17.00 32.31
CA GLN A 182 -15.16 -17.14 32.57
C GLN A 182 -14.39 -17.56 31.31
N CYS A 183 -14.94 -18.43 30.47
CA CYS A 183 -14.33 -18.82 29.20
C CYS A 183 -14.17 -17.63 28.24
N ARG A 184 -15.13 -16.70 28.24
CA ARG A 184 -15.12 -15.48 27.41
C ARG A 184 -14.26 -14.37 28.01
N LEU A 185 -14.19 -14.26 29.34
CA LEU A 185 -13.37 -13.24 30.01
C LEU A 185 -11.89 -13.61 30.13
N ALA A 186 -11.53 -14.91 30.11
CA ALA A 186 -10.17 -15.38 30.33
C ALA A 186 -9.10 -14.74 29.40
N PRO A 187 -9.34 -14.51 28.09
CA PRO A 187 -8.36 -13.82 27.25
C PRO A 187 -8.13 -12.36 27.63
N LEU A 188 -9.14 -11.66 28.18
CA LEU A 188 -8.99 -10.28 28.61
C LEU A 188 -8.00 -10.13 29.78
N VAL A 189 -7.74 -11.18 30.56
CA VAL A 189 -6.68 -11.18 31.58
C VAL A 189 -5.32 -10.87 30.95
N LEU A 190 -5.01 -11.49 29.82
CA LEU A 190 -3.76 -11.26 29.09
C LEU A 190 -3.76 -9.86 28.46
N VAL A 191 -4.89 -9.44 27.89
CA VAL A 191 -5.03 -8.11 27.29
C VAL A 191 -4.83 -6.99 28.32
N ILE A 192 -5.38 -7.11 29.53
CA ILE A 192 -5.19 -6.13 30.62
C ILE A 192 -3.70 -6.00 30.99
N GLN A 193 -3.02 -7.12 31.11
CA GLN A 193 -1.59 -7.16 31.42
C GLN A 193 -0.75 -6.56 30.28
N ASP A 194 -1.10 -6.82 29.03
CA ASP A 194 -0.43 -6.25 27.85
C ASP A 194 -0.66 -4.72 27.79
N CYS A 195 -1.90 -4.25 27.98
CA CYS A 195 -2.25 -2.83 27.95
C CYS A 195 -1.47 -2.01 29.00
N GLY A 196 -1.23 -2.56 30.19
CA GLY A 196 -0.39 -1.89 31.19
C GLY A 196 1.06 -1.66 30.70
N LEU A 197 1.63 -2.65 30.02
CA LEU A 197 2.99 -2.57 29.48
C LEU A 197 3.08 -1.66 28.26
N LEU A 198 2.09 -1.72 27.38
CA LEU A 198 2.03 -0.88 26.19
C LEU A 198 1.84 0.59 26.52
N TYR A 199 1.02 0.89 27.53
CA TYR A 199 0.88 2.25 28.04
C TYR A 199 2.24 2.79 28.52
N HIS A 200 3.00 1.98 29.26
CA HIS A 200 4.33 2.36 29.72
C HIS A 200 5.30 2.64 28.55
N PHE A 201 5.31 1.77 27.53
CA PHE A 201 6.15 1.97 26.34
C PHE A 201 5.73 3.19 25.53
N LEU A 202 4.44 3.40 25.34
CA LEU A 202 3.89 4.53 24.61
C LEU A 202 4.28 5.87 25.23
N VAL A 203 4.22 5.97 26.57
CA VAL A 203 4.67 7.17 27.30
C VAL A 203 6.16 7.44 27.03
N LYS A 204 7.03 6.42 27.14
CA LYS A 204 8.47 6.57 26.88
C LYS A 204 8.79 6.96 25.44
N LEU A 205 8.15 6.32 24.46
CA LEU A 205 8.35 6.62 23.04
C LEU A 205 7.90 8.05 22.70
N LEU A 206 6.77 8.49 23.25
CA LEU A 206 6.28 9.86 23.07
C LEU A 206 7.21 10.90 23.70
N PHE A 207 7.74 10.67 24.90
CA PHE A 207 8.75 11.56 25.48
C PHE A 207 10.01 11.67 24.61
N LYS A 208 10.44 10.56 23.99
CA LYS A 208 11.58 10.59 23.07
C LYS A 208 11.28 11.40 21.80
N LEU A 209 10.13 11.18 21.15
CA LEU A 209 9.74 11.91 19.94
C LEU A 209 9.72 13.42 20.20
N HIS A 210 9.15 13.83 21.34
CA HIS A 210 9.09 15.23 21.74
C HIS A 210 10.47 15.85 22.08
N SER A 211 11.48 15.04 22.39
CA SER A 211 12.84 15.53 22.69
C SER A 211 13.65 15.96 21.46
N ARG A 212 13.22 15.60 20.24
CA ARG A 212 14.00 15.84 19.00
C ARG A 212 13.25 16.63 17.91
N GLU A 213 11.91 16.55 17.83
CA GLU A 213 11.10 17.34 16.89
C GLU A 213 9.78 17.79 17.53
N SER A 214 9.37 19.05 17.34
CA SER A 214 8.21 19.65 18.03
C SER A 214 7.00 19.92 17.10
N CYS A 215 7.20 20.07 15.79
CA CYS A 215 6.17 20.63 14.90
C CYS A 215 5.27 19.61 14.18
N CYS A 216 5.72 18.36 13.94
CA CYS A 216 4.96 17.34 13.19
C CYS A 216 4.18 16.34 14.07
N LEU A 217 4.29 16.43 15.39
CA LEU A 217 3.70 15.47 16.34
C LEU A 217 2.24 15.78 16.70
N HIS A 218 1.58 16.75 16.08
CA HIS A 218 0.19 17.08 16.39
C HIS A 218 -0.77 15.91 16.14
N ALA A 219 -0.53 15.09 15.12
CA ALA A 219 -1.34 13.90 14.84
C ALA A 219 -1.14 12.79 15.89
N PHE A 220 0.10 12.51 16.31
CA PHE A 220 0.38 11.54 17.39
C PHE A 220 -0.09 12.02 18.75
N ARG A 221 0.09 13.32 19.03
CA ARG A 221 -0.50 13.98 20.19
C ARG A 221 -2.00 13.87 20.10
N SER A 222 -2.66 14.17 18.98
CA SER A 222 -4.12 14.06 18.84
C SER A 222 -4.63 12.61 18.88
N CYS A 223 -3.90 11.60 18.40
CA CYS A 223 -4.28 10.19 18.60
C CYS A 223 -4.12 9.74 20.07
N PHE A 224 -3.11 10.27 20.76
CA PHE A 224 -2.91 10.05 22.21
C PHE A 224 -3.85 10.92 23.08
N TRP A 225 -4.18 12.15 22.64
CA TRP A 225 -4.90 13.22 23.36
C TRP A 225 -6.40 13.26 23.02
N SER A 226 -6.82 12.88 21.82
CA SER A 226 -8.22 12.95 21.40
C SER A 226 -8.93 11.67 21.83
N VAL A 227 -9.46 11.71 23.05
CA VAL A 227 -10.73 11.05 23.43
C VAL A 227 -10.72 9.52 23.55
N PHE A 228 -9.82 8.76 22.91
CA PHE A 228 -9.97 7.29 22.79
C PHE A 228 -9.01 6.40 23.59
N VAL A 229 -7.73 6.70 23.80
CA VAL A 229 -6.81 5.70 24.41
C VAL A 229 -6.77 5.75 25.93
N LEU A 230 -6.37 6.88 26.55
CA LEU A 230 -6.30 6.96 28.02
C LEU A 230 -7.69 6.85 28.65
N HIS A 231 -8.69 7.56 28.11
CA HIS A 231 -10.05 7.54 28.64
C HIS A 231 -10.68 6.14 28.54
N SER A 232 -10.61 5.49 27.37
CA SER A 232 -11.16 4.13 27.21
C SER A 232 -10.36 3.08 27.96
N LEU A 233 -9.04 3.25 28.12
CA LEU A 233 -8.22 2.34 28.94
C LEU A 233 -8.57 2.47 30.43
N THR A 234 -8.74 3.69 30.94
CA THR A 234 -9.21 3.94 32.31
C THR A 234 -10.60 3.36 32.51
N GLN A 235 -11.53 3.57 31.58
CA GLN A 235 -12.86 2.95 31.63
C GLN A 235 -12.79 1.41 31.60
N PHE A 236 -11.93 0.84 30.77
CA PHE A 236 -11.72 -0.61 30.70
C PHE A 236 -11.20 -1.15 32.04
N PHE A 237 -10.20 -0.51 32.63
CA PHE A 237 -9.61 -0.94 33.90
C PHE A 237 -10.59 -0.78 35.07
N GLU A 238 -11.34 0.32 35.14
CA GLU A 238 -12.40 0.52 36.14
C GLU A 238 -13.49 -0.55 36.01
N ARG A 239 -13.95 -0.79 34.79
CA ARG A 239 -14.98 -1.79 34.51
C ARG A 239 -14.51 -3.21 34.84
N ALA A 240 -13.28 -3.56 34.49
CA ALA A 240 -12.68 -4.84 34.84
C ALA A 240 -12.49 -4.97 36.36
N ARG A 241 -12.05 -3.91 37.05
CA ARG A 241 -11.96 -3.85 38.52
C ARG A 241 -13.30 -4.06 39.20
N GLY A 242 -14.41 -3.69 38.55
CA GLY A 242 -15.77 -3.96 39.04
C GLY A 242 -16.18 -5.44 39.04
N MET A 243 -15.58 -6.31 38.21
CA MET A 243 -16.01 -7.70 38.03
C MET A 243 -15.33 -8.68 39.00
N GLU A 244 -16.11 -9.60 39.57
CA GLU A 244 -15.62 -10.60 40.54
C GLU A 244 -14.57 -11.55 39.95
N PHE A 245 -14.69 -11.89 38.67
CA PHE A 245 -13.74 -12.76 37.96
C PHE A 245 -12.32 -12.17 37.90
N PHE A 246 -12.17 -10.88 37.59
CA PHE A 246 -10.84 -10.27 37.53
C PHE A 246 -10.26 -10.07 38.92
N LYS A 247 -11.10 -9.68 39.91
CA LYS A 247 -10.68 -9.53 41.32
C LYS A 247 -10.05 -10.79 41.91
N SER A 248 -10.46 -11.98 41.47
CA SER A 248 -9.89 -13.24 41.98
C SER A 248 -8.59 -13.65 41.28
N ILE A 249 -8.31 -13.16 40.08
CA ILE A 249 -7.18 -13.62 39.25
C ILE A 249 -6.05 -12.59 39.17
N ILE A 250 -6.38 -11.30 39.08
CA ILE A 250 -5.41 -10.21 38.91
C ILE A 250 -5.73 -8.98 39.76
N GLN A 251 -4.69 -8.29 40.20
CA GLN A 251 -4.77 -6.95 40.74
C GLN A 251 -4.48 -5.93 39.63
N ILE A 252 -5.46 -5.10 39.32
CA ILE A 252 -5.39 -4.08 38.26
C ILE A 252 -5.02 -2.73 38.90
N PRO A 253 -3.92 -2.07 38.47
CA PRO A 253 -3.47 -0.80 39.04
C PRO A 253 -4.34 0.39 38.60
N ASP A 254 -4.34 1.45 39.42
CA ASP A 254 -4.94 2.74 39.06
C ASP A 254 -4.06 3.47 38.03
N LEU A 255 -4.71 4.08 37.05
CA LEU A 255 -4.07 4.93 36.05
C LEU A 255 -4.24 6.40 36.45
N PRO A 256 -3.27 7.29 36.16
CA PRO A 256 -3.40 8.71 36.48
C PRO A 256 -4.54 9.38 35.69
N ASP A 257 -5.24 10.31 36.33
CA ASP A 257 -6.36 11.06 35.72
C ASP A 257 -5.92 11.97 34.56
N GLU A 258 -4.66 12.42 34.59
CA GLU A 258 -4.06 13.23 33.53
C GLU A 258 -2.79 12.57 32.97
N PRO A 259 -2.57 12.61 31.65
CA PRO A 259 -1.36 12.09 31.05
C PRO A 259 -0.12 12.92 31.44
N PRO A 260 1.07 12.31 31.46
CA PRO A 260 2.32 13.03 31.69
C PRO A 260 2.49 14.20 30.70
N ASN A 261 2.98 15.35 31.18
CA ASN A 261 3.24 16.49 30.31
C ASN A 261 4.48 16.24 29.45
N PHE A 262 4.27 15.75 28.21
CA PHE A 262 5.35 15.42 27.26
C PHE A 262 6.22 16.61 26.83
N LEU A 263 5.82 17.85 27.13
CA LEU A 263 6.63 19.06 26.89
C LEU A 263 7.58 19.37 28.06
N ARG A 264 7.42 18.71 29.20
CA ARG A 264 8.29 18.85 30.37
C ARG A 264 9.05 17.55 30.58
N ALA A 265 10.34 17.53 30.24
CA ALA A 265 11.19 16.35 30.42
C ALA A 265 11.21 15.82 31.88
N ALA A 266 11.01 16.69 32.87
CA ALA A 266 10.88 16.31 34.28
C ALA A 266 9.66 15.40 34.56
N SER A 267 8.58 15.50 33.78
CA SER A 267 7.37 14.68 33.95
C SER A 267 7.56 13.22 33.54
N LEU A 268 8.68 12.86 32.89
CA LEU A 268 9.06 11.45 32.69
C LEU A 268 9.59 10.81 33.98
N ALA A 269 10.20 11.60 34.88
CA ALA A 269 10.72 11.10 36.15
C ALA A 269 9.60 10.74 37.13
N ASP A 270 8.43 11.37 36.99
CA ASP A 270 7.23 11.11 37.79
C ASP A 270 6.40 9.91 37.26
N HIS A 271 6.72 9.38 36.07
CA HIS A 271 5.96 8.29 35.45
C HIS A 271 6.29 6.93 36.08
N VAL A 272 5.28 6.32 36.72
CA VAL A 272 5.38 4.99 37.32
C VAL A 272 4.79 3.94 36.36
N LYS A 273 5.53 2.86 36.12
CA LYS A 273 5.06 1.72 35.32
C LYS A 273 3.85 1.06 35.99
N PRO A 274 2.65 1.01 35.35
CA PRO A 274 1.53 0.27 35.91
C PRO A 274 1.81 -1.23 35.86
N MET A 275 1.92 -1.86 37.02
CA MET A 275 2.21 -3.29 37.16
C MET A 275 0.92 -4.04 37.48
N VAL A 276 0.46 -4.90 36.58
CA VAL A 276 -0.67 -5.82 36.83
C VAL A 276 -0.11 -7.09 37.48
N VAL A 277 -0.46 -7.35 38.75
CA VAL A 277 0.05 -8.47 39.55
C VAL A 277 -0.97 -9.61 39.54
N GLN A 278 -0.54 -10.87 39.39
CA GLN A 278 -1.43 -12.03 39.55
C GLN A 278 -1.65 -12.31 41.04
N ASN A 279 -2.88 -12.60 41.45
CA ASN A 279 -3.19 -12.89 42.85
C ASN A 279 -2.76 -14.33 43.18
N GLU A 280 -1.82 -14.50 44.11
CA GLU A 280 -1.37 -15.81 44.61
C GLU A 280 -2.35 -16.40 45.65
N THR A 281 -3.57 -16.70 45.25
CA THR A 281 -4.49 -17.50 46.08
C THR A 281 -5.02 -18.68 45.29
N PHE A 282 -4.32 -19.79 45.40
CA PHE A 282 -4.79 -21.11 44.94
C PHE A 282 -5.81 -21.65 45.95
N PRO A 283 -7.07 -21.92 45.57
CA PRO A 283 -7.87 -22.91 46.28
C PRO A 283 -7.34 -24.29 45.90
N ASP A 284 -6.86 -25.04 46.89
CA ASP A 284 -6.66 -26.49 46.80
C ASP A 284 -7.96 -27.12 46.26
N TYR A 285 -7.93 -27.58 45.02
CA TYR A 285 -8.94 -28.50 44.49
C TYR A 285 -8.30 -29.88 44.39
N ASP A 286 -8.57 -30.65 45.45
CA ASP A 286 -8.58 -32.10 45.60
C ASP A 286 -7.94 -32.95 44.49
N GLU A 287 -6.88 -33.66 44.89
CA GLU A 287 -6.36 -34.87 44.26
C GLU A 287 -7.32 -36.06 44.48
N THR A 288 -8.53 -36.03 43.92
CA THR A 288 -9.37 -37.23 43.88
C THR A 288 -10.18 -37.30 42.60
N ASP A 289 -9.60 -37.93 41.57
CA ASP A 289 -10.37 -38.78 40.67
C ASP A 289 -9.49 -39.94 40.14
N THR A 290 -9.40 -40.94 41.02
CA THR A 290 -9.62 -42.36 40.80
C THR A 290 -8.91 -43.06 39.63
N GLN A 291 -7.86 -43.81 40.02
CA GLN A 291 -7.49 -45.14 39.52
C GLN A 291 -8.63 -45.88 38.80
N LEU A 292 -8.40 -46.28 37.55
CA LEU A 292 -8.96 -47.54 37.03
C LEU A 292 -7.85 -48.36 36.36
N ASP A 293 -7.78 -49.57 36.88
CA ASP A 293 -6.92 -50.72 36.66
C ASP A 293 -6.83 -51.20 35.21
N PHE A 294 -5.65 -51.62 34.78
CA PHE A 294 -5.49 -52.63 33.71
C PHE A 294 -4.27 -53.50 34.03
N GLY A 295 -4.56 -54.65 34.64
CA GLY A 295 -3.61 -55.73 34.86
C GLY A 295 -3.05 -56.33 33.57
N GLU A 296 -1.76 -56.67 33.65
CA GLU A 296 -1.10 -57.62 32.76
C GLU A 296 -1.61 -59.04 33.04
N GLY A 297 -1.93 -59.81 31.99
CA GLY A 297 -2.22 -61.23 32.14
C GLY A 297 -2.88 -61.92 30.94
N ASN A 298 -2.05 -62.44 30.05
CA ASN A 298 -2.25 -63.62 29.18
C ASN A 298 -3.42 -63.66 28.16
N TYR A 299 -3.06 -63.47 26.89
CA TYR A 299 -3.39 -64.44 25.82
C TYR A 299 -2.21 -64.55 24.85
N GLN A 300 -1.33 -65.51 25.16
CA GLN A 300 -0.24 -65.95 24.30
C GLN A 300 -0.77 -66.94 23.25
N MET A 301 -0.06 -67.04 22.12
CA MET A 301 0.00 -68.23 21.25
C MET A 301 -0.89 -68.30 19.99
N VAL A 302 -0.94 -67.24 19.16
CA VAL A 302 -1.18 -67.38 17.69
C VAL A 302 -0.35 -66.39 16.83
N LYS A 303 0.29 -65.37 17.42
CA LYS A 303 0.88 -64.24 16.65
C LYS A 303 2.38 -64.40 16.27
N THR A 304 3.04 -65.49 16.64
CA THR A 304 4.50 -65.64 16.47
C THR A 304 4.96 -66.07 15.08
N THR A 305 4.08 -66.57 14.21
CA THR A 305 4.49 -67.05 12.88
C THR A 305 4.53 -65.94 11.81
N TRP A 306 3.64 -64.95 11.88
CA TRP A 306 3.55 -63.86 10.91
C TRP A 306 4.57 -62.74 11.16
N ILE A 307 4.95 -62.51 12.42
CA ILE A 307 5.94 -61.49 12.80
C ILE A 307 7.36 -61.91 12.35
N GLY A 308 7.68 -63.21 12.38
CA GLY A 308 8.97 -63.72 11.91
C GLY A 308 9.18 -63.61 10.40
N GLN A 309 8.10 -63.63 9.62
CA GLN A 309 8.14 -63.50 8.16
C GLN A 309 8.29 -62.02 7.75
N ALA A 310 7.57 -61.11 8.43
CA ALA A 310 7.69 -59.67 8.24
C ALA A 310 9.06 -59.11 8.69
N LEU A 311 9.67 -59.66 9.75
CA LEU A 311 11.02 -59.28 10.20
C LEU A 311 12.10 -59.68 9.18
N LYS A 312 11.89 -60.77 8.44
CA LYS A 312 12.84 -61.26 7.42
C LYS A 312 12.80 -60.41 6.15
N GLU A 313 11.63 -59.90 5.77
CA GLU A 313 11.48 -58.93 4.66
C GLU A 313 12.04 -57.55 5.04
N LEU A 314 11.91 -57.14 6.31
CA LEU A 314 12.52 -55.91 6.84
C LEU A 314 14.07 -55.97 6.84
N GLU A 315 14.65 -57.15 7.07
CA GLU A 315 16.11 -57.36 7.04
C GLU A 315 16.70 -57.20 5.62
N VAL A 316 15.91 -57.51 4.58
CA VAL A 316 16.33 -57.43 3.16
C VAL A 316 16.21 -56.00 2.60
N VAL A 317 15.25 -55.20 3.09
CA VAL A 317 15.03 -53.82 2.63
C VAL A 317 15.89 -52.78 3.38
N LYS A 318 16.39 -53.10 4.58
CA LYS A 318 17.31 -52.26 5.37
C LYS A 318 18.53 -51.71 4.58
N PRO A 319 19.30 -52.52 3.82
CA PRO A 319 20.47 -52.01 3.11
C PRO A 319 20.12 -51.05 1.96
N GLU A 320 19.00 -51.25 1.26
CA GLU A 320 18.51 -50.31 0.24
C GLU A 320 18.02 -49.00 0.86
N LEU A 321 17.37 -49.08 2.03
CA LEU A 321 16.97 -47.90 2.80
C LEU A 321 18.17 -47.09 3.31
N GLU A 322 19.23 -47.74 3.77
CA GLU A 322 20.47 -47.06 4.17
C GLU A 322 21.20 -46.43 2.97
N LEU A 323 21.17 -47.07 1.79
CA LEU A 323 21.74 -46.48 0.57
C LEU A 323 20.96 -45.22 0.14
N ILE A 324 19.63 -45.29 0.09
CA ILE A 324 18.75 -44.14 -0.22
C ILE A 324 18.93 -43.02 0.82
N LYS A 325 19.11 -43.37 2.09
CA LYS A 325 19.37 -42.41 3.17
C LYS A 325 20.73 -41.71 3.00
N VAL A 326 21.77 -42.42 2.58
CA VAL A 326 23.08 -41.82 2.29
C VAL A 326 23.02 -40.90 1.06
N GLU A 327 22.29 -41.28 0.02
CA GLU A 327 22.06 -40.43 -1.16
C GLU A 327 21.22 -39.20 -0.84
N ALA A 328 20.15 -39.34 -0.05
CA ALA A 328 19.37 -38.23 0.46
C ALA A 328 20.22 -37.30 1.34
N GLN A 329 21.10 -37.84 2.19
CA GLN A 329 22.05 -37.05 2.98
C GLN A 329 23.04 -36.27 2.10
N ARG A 330 23.56 -36.86 1.01
CA ARG A 330 24.39 -36.12 0.04
C ARG A 330 23.63 -34.99 -0.65
N ALA A 331 22.40 -35.24 -1.10
CA ALA A 331 21.56 -34.22 -1.71
C ALA A 331 21.27 -33.08 -0.74
N VAL A 332 21.02 -33.38 0.54
CA VAL A 332 20.85 -32.38 1.59
C VAL A 332 22.12 -31.55 1.80
N VAL A 333 23.30 -32.16 1.81
CA VAL A 333 24.57 -31.43 1.94
C VAL A 333 24.81 -30.51 0.73
N GLN A 334 24.49 -30.97 -0.49
CA GLN A 334 24.61 -30.17 -1.71
C GLN A 334 23.63 -28.99 -1.73
N LEU A 335 22.37 -29.21 -1.34
CA LEU A 335 21.36 -28.15 -1.22
C LEU A 335 21.73 -27.15 -0.11
N LYS A 336 22.22 -27.61 1.04
CA LYS A 336 22.74 -26.72 2.10
C LYS A 336 23.90 -25.85 1.61
N SER A 337 24.81 -26.41 0.82
CA SER A 337 25.91 -25.64 0.22
C SER A 337 25.40 -24.56 -0.74
N GLN A 338 24.37 -24.86 -1.54
CA GLN A 338 23.74 -23.87 -2.42
C GLN A 338 22.98 -22.79 -1.64
N VAL A 339 22.24 -23.16 -0.59
CA VAL A 339 21.55 -22.22 0.28
C VAL A 339 22.55 -21.27 0.94
N ASN A 340 23.63 -21.79 1.53
CA ASN A 340 24.67 -20.95 2.14
C ASN A 340 25.31 -19.99 1.13
N LYS A 341 25.48 -20.42 -0.13
CA LYS A 341 26.01 -19.56 -1.20
C LYS A 341 25.02 -18.44 -1.55
N LEU A 342 23.74 -18.76 -1.68
CA LEU A 342 22.69 -17.78 -1.97
C LEU A 342 22.46 -16.81 -0.79
N GLU A 343 22.58 -17.28 0.45
CA GLU A 343 22.52 -16.46 1.65
C GLU A 343 23.71 -15.49 1.71
N SER A 344 24.92 -15.95 1.37
CA SER A 344 26.10 -15.08 1.25
C SER A 344 25.92 -14.02 0.16
N GLU A 345 25.43 -14.41 -1.03
CA GLU A 345 25.15 -13.47 -2.13
C GLU A 345 24.06 -12.45 -1.75
N LEU A 346 23.05 -12.87 -0.98
CA LEU A 346 22.01 -11.97 -0.48
C LEU A 346 22.56 -10.97 0.56
N GLU A 347 23.44 -11.41 1.44
CA GLU A 347 24.10 -10.55 2.42
C GLU A 347 25.06 -9.55 1.74
N ASP A 348 25.80 -10.00 0.72
CA ASP A 348 26.62 -9.12 -0.13
C ASP A 348 25.76 -8.07 -0.86
N GLN A 349 24.58 -8.45 -1.36
CA GLN A 349 23.65 -7.48 -1.98
C GLN A 349 23.07 -6.50 -0.96
N ARG A 350 22.75 -6.95 0.26
CA ARG A 350 22.26 -6.08 1.35
C ARG A 350 23.31 -5.06 1.75
N THR A 351 24.55 -5.50 1.95
CA THR A 351 25.66 -4.60 2.28
C THR A 351 25.95 -3.63 1.15
N HIS A 352 25.89 -4.06 -0.12
CA HIS A 352 26.04 -3.17 -1.28
C HIS A 352 24.94 -2.09 -1.32
N LYS A 353 23.67 -2.47 -1.09
CA LYS A 353 22.54 -1.52 -1.04
C LYS A 353 22.67 -0.55 0.13
N GLN A 354 23.14 -1.01 1.29
CA GLN A 354 23.38 -0.16 2.46
C GLN A 354 24.51 0.85 2.20
N MET A 355 25.60 0.43 1.57
CA MET A 355 26.68 1.33 1.18
C MET A 355 26.20 2.38 0.17
N ALA A 356 25.39 1.99 -0.82
CA ALA A 356 24.81 2.92 -1.79
C ALA A 356 23.87 3.94 -1.15
N LEU A 357 23.10 3.56 -0.12
CA LEU A 357 22.26 4.48 0.65
C LEU A 357 23.10 5.49 1.43
N VAL A 358 24.14 5.04 2.13
CA VAL A 358 25.07 5.93 2.86
C VAL A 358 25.77 6.89 1.91
N GLU A 359 26.17 6.44 0.71
CA GLU A 359 26.75 7.32 -0.31
C GLU A 359 25.73 8.33 -0.87
N ASN A 360 24.47 7.94 -1.04
CA ASN A 360 23.40 8.85 -1.45
C ASN A 360 23.14 9.94 -0.39
N GLU A 361 23.13 9.57 0.88
CA GLU A 361 23.01 10.50 2.02
C GLU A 361 24.19 11.48 2.05
N ARG A 362 25.41 10.98 1.82
CA ARG A 362 26.63 11.80 1.73
C ARG A 362 26.54 12.81 0.59
N LEU A 363 26.08 12.39 -0.58
CA LEU A 363 25.89 13.27 -1.74
C LEU A 363 24.79 14.31 -1.52
N ARG A 364 23.69 13.95 -0.83
CA ARG A 364 22.64 14.91 -0.44
C ARG A 364 23.19 16.00 0.48
N MET A 365 23.94 15.61 1.52
CA MET A 365 24.59 16.56 2.41
C MET A 365 25.61 17.45 1.68
N GLU A 366 26.35 16.90 0.70
CA GLU A 366 27.30 17.67 -0.12
C GLU A 366 26.58 18.70 -1.01
N VAL A 367 25.45 18.34 -1.62
CA VAL A 367 24.61 19.27 -2.40
C VAL A 367 23.99 20.35 -1.53
N GLU A 368 23.54 20.01 -0.32
CA GLU A 368 22.95 20.97 0.62
C GLU A 368 24.00 21.95 1.16
N ASN A 369 25.21 21.46 1.44
CA ASN A 369 26.34 22.31 1.80
C ASN A 369 26.75 23.25 0.65
N LEU A 370 26.76 22.76 -0.60
CA LEU A 370 26.99 23.60 -1.78
C LEU A 370 25.91 24.68 -1.98
N ARG A 371 24.64 24.36 -1.70
CA ARG A 371 23.53 25.33 -1.74
C ARG A 371 23.65 26.38 -0.62
N ALA A 372 23.99 25.97 0.59
CA ALA A 372 24.25 26.87 1.71
C ALA A 372 25.44 27.80 1.41
N GLN A 373 26.53 27.27 0.84
CA GLN A 373 27.68 28.07 0.41
C GLN A 373 27.34 29.03 -0.73
N THR A 374 26.47 28.64 -1.66
CA THR A 374 25.98 29.53 -2.73
C THR A 374 25.11 30.66 -2.16
N ALA A 375 24.29 30.38 -1.15
CA ALA A 375 23.50 31.39 -0.44
C ALA A 375 24.38 32.36 0.38
N VAL A 376 25.46 31.87 1.00
CA VAL A 376 26.44 32.71 1.71
C VAL A 376 27.26 33.55 0.73
N ALA A 377 27.63 33.00 -0.44
CA ALA A 377 28.33 33.74 -1.50
C ALA A 377 27.46 34.85 -2.12
N ALA A 378 26.14 34.63 -2.21
CA ALA A 378 25.19 35.66 -2.64
C ALA A 378 25.00 36.78 -1.60
N SER A 379 25.24 36.51 -0.31
CA SER A 379 25.11 37.49 0.78
C SER A 379 26.32 38.42 0.93
N ILE A 380 27.52 37.99 0.47
CA ILE A 380 28.78 38.75 0.64
C ILE A 380 29.00 39.79 -0.48
N GLN A 381 28.01 40.04 -1.33
CA GLN A 381 28.09 41.05 -2.41
C GLN A 381 27.82 42.50 -1.95
N ALA A 382 28.14 42.82 -0.70
CA ALA A 382 28.12 44.18 -0.17
C ALA A 382 29.32 44.40 0.76
N THR A 383 30.37 45.01 0.20
CA THR A 383 31.45 45.83 0.81
C THR A 383 32.87 45.37 0.41
N VAL A 384 33.65 46.34 -0.07
CA VAL A 384 34.94 46.19 -0.76
C VAL A 384 36.07 46.53 0.20
N GLU A 385 37.19 45.79 0.08
CA GLU A 385 38.60 46.26 0.04
C GLU A 385 39.61 45.36 0.78
N ASP A 386 39.19 44.49 1.71
CA ASP A 386 40.08 43.44 2.28
C ASP A 386 40.00 42.09 1.53
N THR A 387 39.14 42.02 0.51
CA THR A 387 38.75 40.79 -0.18
C THR A 387 39.75 40.33 -1.24
N ALA A 388 40.51 41.21 -1.89
CA ALA A 388 41.32 40.82 -3.06
C ALA A 388 42.39 39.77 -2.71
N GLN A 389 43.05 39.88 -1.55
CA GLN A 389 44.10 38.95 -1.14
C GLN A 389 43.52 37.58 -0.75
N ILE A 390 42.44 37.57 0.05
CA ILE A 390 41.73 36.34 0.44
C ILE A 390 41.08 35.66 -0.77
N HIS A 391 40.55 36.45 -1.73
CA HIS A 391 40.01 35.93 -2.98
C HIS A 391 41.10 35.31 -3.83
N PHE A 392 42.32 35.87 -3.89
CA PHE A 392 43.43 35.26 -4.64
C PHE A 392 43.91 33.95 -4.00
N THR A 393 44.03 33.85 -2.68
CA THR A 393 44.35 32.59 -1.99
C THR A 393 43.24 31.56 -2.13
N ARG A 394 41.98 31.94 -1.94
CA ARG A 394 40.83 31.04 -2.14
C ARG A 394 40.70 30.58 -3.60
N LEU A 395 40.98 31.46 -4.56
CA LEU A 395 40.95 31.10 -5.98
C LEU A 395 42.09 30.13 -6.32
N LYS A 396 43.28 30.31 -5.72
CA LYS A 396 44.42 29.41 -5.86
C LYS A 396 44.17 28.04 -5.22
N GLU A 397 43.54 28.01 -4.04
CA GLU A 397 43.08 26.78 -3.38
C GLU A 397 42.00 26.07 -4.20
N LYS A 398 41.01 26.82 -4.73
CA LYS A 398 39.97 26.26 -5.59
C LYS A 398 40.53 25.76 -6.92
N HIS A 399 41.53 26.43 -7.48
CA HIS A 399 42.23 25.95 -8.66
C HIS A 399 43.03 24.67 -8.36
N ALA A 400 43.71 24.59 -7.22
CA ALA A 400 44.40 23.37 -6.79
C ALA A 400 43.43 22.21 -6.52
N GLU A 401 42.28 22.49 -5.90
CA GLU A 401 41.21 21.51 -5.65
C GLU A 401 40.59 21.02 -6.98
N LEU A 402 40.37 21.92 -7.93
CA LEU A 402 39.88 21.59 -9.26
C LEU A 402 40.88 20.74 -10.05
N VAL A 403 42.17 21.09 -9.98
CA VAL A 403 43.26 20.31 -10.59
C VAL A 403 43.37 18.92 -9.96
N SER A 404 43.23 18.80 -8.63
CA SER A 404 43.20 17.51 -7.94
C SER A 404 41.99 16.66 -8.34
N ARG A 405 40.79 17.25 -8.35
CA ARG A 405 39.57 16.55 -8.80
C ARG A 405 39.64 16.14 -10.25
N HIS A 406 40.21 16.98 -11.11
CA HIS A 406 40.45 16.65 -12.50
C HIS A 406 41.45 15.49 -12.63
N ALA A 407 42.54 15.49 -11.85
CA ALA A 407 43.49 14.39 -11.83
C ALA A 407 42.88 13.08 -11.31
N ASP A 408 42.00 13.13 -10.31
CA ASP A 408 41.29 11.96 -9.78
C ASP A 408 40.23 11.44 -10.75
N LEU A 409 39.50 12.33 -11.43
CA LEU A 409 38.56 11.97 -12.50
C LEU A 409 39.31 11.36 -13.69
N MET A 410 40.47 11.90 -14.06
CA MET A 410 41.32 11.31 -15.10
C MET A 410 41.83 9.92 -14.69
N ARG A 411 42.17 9.71 -13.41
CA ARG A 411 42.56 8.39 -12.87
C ARG A 411 41.41 7.39 -12.91
N LYS A 412 40.21 7.80 -12.48
CA LYS A 412 39.00 6.96 -12.54
C LYS A 412 38.58 6.66 -13.97
N ASN A 413 38.69 7.64 -14.87
CA ASN A 413 38.42 7.44 -16.29
C ASN A 413 39.44 6.47 -16.91
N ALA A 414 40.72 6.56 -16.55
CA ALA A 414 41.75 5.60 -16.96
C ALA A 414 41.48 4.18 -16.42
N GLU A 415 41.03 4.05 -15.17
CA GLU A 415 40.67 2.76 -14.56
C GLU A 415 39.43 2.15 -15.24
N MET A 416 38.40 2.97 -15.52
CA MET A 416 37.22 2.55 -16.25
C MET A 416 37.55 2.14 -17.68
N VAL A 417 38.36 2.92 -18.40
CA VAL A 417 38.83 2.57 -19.75
C VAL A 417 39.62 1.26 -19.73
N LYS A 418 40.46 1.03 -18.71
CA LYS A 418 41.18 -0.24 -18.52
C LYS A 418 40.23 -1.41 -18.29
N GLN A 419 39.24 -1.25 -17.41
CA GLN A 419 38.21 -2.28 -17.19
C GLN A 419 37.44 -2.58 -18.48
N LEU A 420 36.99 -1.54 -19.18
CA LEU A 420 36.25 -1.67 -20.44
C LEU A 420 37.09 -2.35 -21.53
N SER A 421 38.39 -2.04 -21.62
CA SER A 421 39.33 -2.72 -22.53
C SER A 421 39.54 -4.19 -22.17
N SER A 422 39.61 -4.53 -20.87
CA SER A 422 39.76 -5.93 -20.43
C SER A 422 38.50 -6.75 -20.69
N THR A 423 37.32 -6.15 -20.55
CA THR A 423 36.05 -6.81 -20.85
C THR A 423 35.85 -6.95 -22.36
N GLN A 424 36.23 -5.93 -23.14
CA GLN A 424 36.23 -6.02 -24.61
C GLN A 424 37.18 -7.10 -25.10
N GLN A 425 38.38 -7.21 -24.54
CA GLN A 425 39.35 -8.26 -24.89
C GLN A 425 38.81 -9.65 -24.54
N ALA A 426 38.21 -9.84 -23.37
CA ALA A 426 37.57 -11.11 -23.01
C ALA A 426 36.40 -11.46 -23.94
N GLN A 427 35.64 -10.47 -24.39
CA GLN A 427 34.55 -10.65 -25.35
C GLN A 427 35.08 -11.00 -26.75
N GLU A 428 36.18 -10.40 -27.19
CA GLU A 428 36.87 -10.71 -28.44
C GLU A 428 37.47 -12.12 -28.40
N GLU A 429 38.11 -12.51 -27.31
CA GLU A 429 38.63 -13.87 -27.09
C GLU A 429 37.49 -14.91 -27.15
N LEU A 430 36.34 -14.62 -26.51
CA LEU A 430 35.15 -15.49 -26.59
C LEU A 430 34.60 -15.59 -28.02
N LEU A 431 34.59 -14.48 -28.77
CA LEU A 431 34.16 -14.46 -30.17
C LEU A 431 35.12 -15.24 -31.08
N THR A 432 36.44 -15.11 -30.89
CA THR A 432 37.44 -15.89 -31.62
C THR A 432 37.34 -17.37 -31.29
N TYR A 433 37.12 -17.75 -30.03
CA TYR A 433 36.89 -19.13 -29.63
C TYR A 433 35.60 -19.69 -30.26
N LYS A 434 34.52 -18.92 -30.27
CA LYS A 434 33.27 -19.30 -30.95
C LYS A 434 33.47 -19.47 -32.46
N GLN A 435 34.26 -18.60 -33.10
CA GLN A 435 34.59 -18.72 -34.53
C GLN A 435 35.48 -19.94 -34.81
N GLN A 436 36.48 -20.22 -33.97
CA GLN A 436 37.31 -21.43 -34.07
C GLN A 436 36.46 -22.69 -33.95
N MET A 437 35.54 -22.74 -32.98
CA MET A 437 34.61 -23.86 -32.83
C MET A 437 33.68 -24.02 -34.04
N ALA A 438 33.22 -22.92 -34.63
CA ALA A 438 32.41 -22.98 -35.85
C ALA A 438 33.21 -23.50 -37.06
N VAL A 439 34.46 -23.07 -37.21
CA VAL A 439 35.37 -23.56 -38.25
C VAL A 439 35.69 -25.04 -38.06
N GLU A 440 35.96 -25.49 -36.82
CA GLU A 440 36.26 -26.89 -36.54
C GLU A 440 35.04 -27.80 -36.81
N VAL A 441 33.83 -27.35 -36.47
CA VAL A 441 32.58 -28.06 -36.81
C VAL A 441 32.37 -28.14 -38.33
N GLU A 442 32.67 -27.06 -39.07
CA GLU A 442 32.53 -27.04 -40.53
C GLU A 442 33.61 -27.89 -41.21
N GLN A 443 34.85 -27.88 -40.70
CA GLN A 443 35.94 -28.75 -41.13
C GLN A 443 35.57 -30.22 -40.94
N LEU A 444 35.04 -30.59 -39.76
CA LEU A 444 34.56 -31.95 -39.49
C LEU A 444 33.40 -32.36 -40.41
N ARG A 445 32.52 -31.43 -40.78
CA ARG A 445 31.45 -31.67 -41.77
C ARG A 445 32.03 -31.90 -43.16
N GLN A 446 32.97 -31.07 -43.61
CA GLN A 446 33.63 -31.22 -44.91
C GLN A 446 34.47 -32.49 -45.00
N ASP A 447 35.20 -32.85 -43.94
CA ASP A 447 35.96 -34.10 -43.85
C ASP A 447 35.04 -35.32 -43.90
N ASN A 448 33.89 -35.28 -43.22
CA ASN A 448 32.89 -36.33 -43.33
C ASN A 448 32.28 -36.41 -44.73
N SER A 449 32.01 -35.27 -45.38
CA SER A 449 31.50 -35.21 -46.75
C SER A 449 32.51 -35.73 -47.78
N SER A 450 33.77 -35.31 -47.69
CA SER A 450 34.85 -35.73 -48.60
C SER A 450 35.19 -37.21 -48.42
N LYS A 451 35.15 -37.75 -47.20
CA LYS A 451 35.23 -39.20 -46.96
C LYS A 451 34.08 -39.95 -47.62
N LEU A 452 32.86 -39.41 -47.56
CA LEU A 452 31.69 -40.00 -48.21
C LEU A 452 31.80 -39.96 -49.73
N GLU A 453 32.32 -38.87 -50.30
CA GLU A 453 32.59 -38.72 -51.73
C GLU A 453 33.74 -39.61 -52.21
N ALA A 454 34.82 -39.73 -51.45
CA ALA A 454 35.91 -40.65 -51.74
C ALA A 454 35.44 -42.11 -51.73
N GLN A 455 34.61 -42.49 -50.75
CA GLN A 455 33.96 -43.81 -50.74
C GLN A 455 33.07 -44.02 -51.97
N ARG A 456 32.33 -43.00 -52.41
CA ARG A 456 31.52 -43.07 -53.64
C ARG A 456 32.37 -43.17 -54.90
N ALA A 457 33.46 -42.40 -54.99
CA ALA A 457 34.38 -42.42 -56.13
C ALA A 457 35.10 -43.76 -56.24
N GLU A 458 35.50 -44.36 -55.12
CA GLU A 458 36.09 -45.70 -55.09
C GLU A 458 35.09 -46.77 -55.55
N ILE A 459 33.82 -46.65 -55.13
CA ILE A 459 32.74 -47.52 -55.62
C ILE A 459 32.57 -47.36 -57.15
N GLU A 460 32.63 -46.14 -57.69
CA GLU A 460 32.54 -45.92 -59.14
C GLU A 460 33.78 -46.38 -59.90
N ARG A 461 34.99 -46.22 -59.35
CA ARG A 461 36.23 -46.77 -59.91
C ARG A 461 36.16 -48.28 -60.00
N LEU A 462 35.76 -48.96 -58.92
CA LEU A 462 35.57 -50.41 -58.89
C LEU A 462 34.50 -50.85 -59.90
N LYS A 463 33.43 -50.08 -60.10
CA LYS A 463 32.43 -50.35 -61.15
C LYS A 463 33.00 -50.19 -62.56
N GLN A 464 33.84 -49.19 -62.79
CA GLN A 464 34.48 -48.96 -64.09
C GLN A 464 35.53 -50.02 -64.40
N GLU A 465 36.36 -50.40 -63.42
CA GLU A 465 37.31 -51.51 -63.54
C GLU A 465 36.59 -52.83 -63.83
N LEU A 466 35.45 -53.06 -63.16
CA LEU A 466 34.60 -54.20 -63.46
C LEU A 466 34.03 -54.15 -64.88
N ALA A 467 33.68 -52.96 -65.38
CA ALA A 467 33.18 -52.79 -66.74
C ALA A 467 34.29 -52.98 -67.79
N THR A 468 35.51 -52.50 -67.53
CA THR A 468 36.66 -52.73 -68.41
C THR A 468 37.11 -54.17 -68.39
N GLU A 469 37.18 -54.83 -67.23
CA GLU A 469 37.45 -56.27 -67.15
C GLU A 469 36.38 -57.06 -67.90
N ARG A 470 35.09 -56.70 -67.79
CA ARG A 470 34.02 -57.32 -68.59
C ARG A 470 34.20 -57.11 -70.08
N ALA A 471 34.62 -55.92 -70.52
CA ALA A 471 34.87 -55.62 -71.92
C ALA A 471 36.11 -56.35 -72.47
N GLU A 472 37.18 -56.45 -71.68
CA GLU A 472 38.36 -57.26 -71.98
C GLU A 472 38.03 -58.75 -72.00
N MET A 473 37.24 -59.25 -71.05
CA MET A 473 36.70 -60.61 -71.07
C MET A 473 35.87 -60.86 -72.32
N PHE A 474 35.10 -59.87 -72.79
CA PHE A 474 34.32 -59.95 -74.03
C PHE A 474 35.20 -59.94 -75.28
N GLN A 475 36.28 -59.15 -75.32
CA GLN A 475 37.28 -59.21 -76.39
C GLN A 475 38.06 -60.53 -76.38
N VAL A 476 38.51 -61.01 -75.21
CA VAL A 476 39.17 -62.31 -75.03
C VAL A 476 38.21 -63.44 -75.43
N HIS A 477 36.92 -63.34 -75.11
CA HIS A 477 35.87 -64.28 -75.53
C HIS A 477 35.71 -64.32 -77.06
N ASN A 478 35.67 -63.16 -77.73
CA ASN A 478 35.63 -63.06 -79.20
C ASN A 478 36.93 -63.54 -79.85
N THR A 479 38.09 -63.28 -79.22
CA THR A 479 39.40 -63.72 -79.72
C THR A 479 39.59 -65.23 -79.55
N LEU A 480 39.04 -65.83 -78.48
CA LEU A 480 38.98 -67.28 -78.24
C LEU A 480 38.01 -67.98 -79.19
N GLN A 481 36.86 -67.39 -79.50
CA GLN A 481 35.97 -67.89 -80.57
C GLN A 481 36.66 -67.87 -81.95
N SER A 482 37.50 -66.86 -82.22
CA SER A 482 38.27 -66.79 -83.47
C SER A 482 39.47 -67.76 -83.54
N LYS A 483 39.88 -68.36 -82.42
CA LYS A 483 41.02 -69.28 -82.30
C LYS A 483 40.62 -70.74 -82.00
N GLU A 484 39.37 -71.12 -82.27
CA GLU A 484 38.97 -72.53 -82.34
C GLU A 484 39.54 -73.20 -83.61
N LYS A 485 40.86 -73.43 -83.62
CA LYS A 485 41.54 -74.51 -84.34
C LYS A 485 43.00 -74.59 -83.88
N VAL A 486 43.33 -75.75 -83.31
CA VAL A 486 44.65 -76.28 -82.89
C VAL A 486 45.04 -76.06 -81.41
N GLY A 487 45.09 -77.16 -80.65
CA GLY A 487 45.85 -77.24 -79.37
C GLY A 487 45.12 -77.94 -78.21
N SER A 488 45.08 -79.26 -78.19
CA SER A 488 44.23 -80.11 -77.33
C SER A 488 44.70 -80.37 -75.88
N LEU A 489 45.51 -79.52 -75.24
CA LEU A 489 45.91 -79.69 -73.82
C LEU A 489 45.85 -78.40 -72.96
N SER A 490 45.63 -77.22 -73.57
CA SER A 490 45.50 -75.93 -72.84
C SER A 490 44.06 -75.46 -72.66
N ILE A 491 43.10 -76.13 -73.31
CA ILE A 491 41.69 -75.74 -73.38
C ILE A 491 40.97 -76.02 -72.05
N LEU A 492 41.21 -77.17 -71.40
CA LEU A 492 40.51 -77.53 -70.15
C LEU A 492 40.81 -76.59 -68.96
N GLY A 493 42.05 -76.10 -68.83
CA GLY A 493 42.44 -75.18 -67.75
C GLY A 493 41.85 -73.77 -67.93
N LEU A 494 41.85 -73.26 -69.16
CA LEU A 494 41.23 -71.97 -69.49
C LEU A 494 39.69 -72.04 -69.42
N GLN A 495 39.09 -73.19 -69.74
CA GLN A 495 37.65 -73.40 -69.59
C GLN A 495 37.23 -73.43 -68.11
N ALA A 496 38.03 -74.06 -67.24
CA ALA A 496 37.81 -74.03 -65.80
C ALA A 496 37.95 -72.63 -65.21
N GLN A 497 38.97 -71.85 -65.62
CA GLN A 497 39.13 -70.46 -65.18
C GLN A 497 38.00 -69.55 -65.68
N LYS A 498 37.55 -69.72 -66.94
CA LYS A 498 36.39 -69.02 -67.50
C LYS A 498 35.12 -69.30 -66.70
N GLU A 499 34.90 -70.55 -66.27
CA GLU A 499 33.75 -70.89 -65.42
C GLU A 499 33.85 -70.30 -64.00
N VAL A 500 35.04 -70.19 -63.43
CA VAL A 500 35.26 -69.54 -62.12
C VAL A 500 35.00 -68.04 -62.21
N LEU A 501 35.53 -67.36 -63.23
CA LEU A 501 35.27 -65.93 -63.48
C LEU A 501 33.80 -65.65 -63.79
N LEU A 502 33.13 -66.50 -64.57
CA LEU A 502 31.68 -66.38 -64.81
C LEU A 502 30.86 -66.54 -63.53
N ARG A 503 31.27 -67.44 -62.62
CA ARG A 503 30.64 -67.56 -61.30
C ARG A 503 30.86 -66.29 -60.46
N SER A 504 32.08 -65.76 -60.42
CA SER A 504 32.41 -64.53 -59.69
C SER A 504 31.68 -63.29 -60.25
N VAL A 505 31.59 -63.14 -61.58
CA VAL A 505 30.84 -62.05 -62.21
C VAL A 505 29.35 -62.17 -61.90
N LYS A 506 28.78 -63.39 -61.93
CA LYS A 506 27.37 -63.61 -61.53
C LYS A 506 27.13 -63.28 -60.05
N GLU A 507 28.07 -63.64 -59.18
CA GLU A 507 28.01 -63.30 -57.76
C GLU A 507 28.07 -61.78 -57.55
N GLN A 508 28.96 -61.06 -58.24
CA GLN A 508 29.04 -59.60 -58.15
C GLN A 508 27.85 -58.88 -58.82
N GLU A 509 27.28 -59.42 -59.89
CA GLU A 509 26.02 -58.91 -60.46
C GLU A 509 24.87 -59.05 -59.48
N ALA A 510 24.76 -60.22 -58.84
CA ALA A 510 23.78 -60.46 -57.78
C ALA A 510 24.00 -59.47 -56.61
N GLU A 511 25.25 -59.24 -56.20
CA GLU A 511 25.59 -58.29 -55.14
C GLU A 511 25.24 -56.84 -55.50
N ILE A 512 25.54 -56.38 -56.72
CA ILE A 512 25.14 -55.04 -57.19
C ILE A 512 23.62 -54.90 -57.24
N THR A 513 22.89 -55.94 -57.67
CA THR A 513 21.42 -55.91 -57.65
C THR A 513 20.86 -55.84 -56.24
N ASN A 514 21.44 -56.59 -55.30
CA ASN A 514 21.08 -56.55 -53.89
C ASN A 514 21.35 -55.18 -53.28
N LEU A 515 22.51 -54.57 -53.55
CA LEU A 515 22.87 -53.23 -53.07
C LEU A 515 21.96 -52.14 -53.66
N ARG A 516 21.57 -52.24 -54.94
CA ARG A 516 20.61 -51.31 -55.56
C ARG A 516 19.21 -51.43 -54.95
N GLN A 517 18.74 -52.65 -54.71
CA GLN A 517 17.49 -52.88 -53.99
C GLN A 517 17.54 -52.32 -52.57
N ALA A 518 18.64 -52.55 -51.85
CA ALA A 518 18.84 -52.01 -50.51
C ALA A 518 18.85 -50.48 -50.49
N ALA A 519 19.49 -49.82 -51.47
CA ALA A 519 19.51 -48.36 -51.58
C ALA A 519 18.13 -47.78 -51.92
N GLN A 520 17.37 -48.41 -52.83
CA GLN A 520 15.99 -48.01 -53.15
C GLN A 520 15.06 -48.16 -51.95
N LEU A 521 15.18 -49.27 -51.21
CA LEU A 521 14.44 -49.50 -49.97
C LEU A 521 14.77 -48.41 -48.94
N HIS A 522 16.07 -48.11 -48.74
CA HIS A 522 16.51 -47.07 -47.80
C HIS A 522 15.98 -45.67 -48.17
N GLN A 523 15.96 -45.32 -49.45
CA GLN A 523 15.42 -44.04 -49.91
C GLN A 523 13.90 -43.94 -49.71
N ALA A 524 13.17 -45.03 -49.92
CA ALA A 524 11.74 -45.10 -49.61
C ALA A 524 11.49 -44.93 -48.09
N THR A 525 12.30 -45.56 -47.24
CA THR A 525 12.22 -45.39 -45.78
C THR A 525 12.48 -43.93 -45.35
N LEU A 526 13.48 -43.26 -45.92
CA LEU A 526 13.78 -41.86 -45.59
C LEU A 526 12.64 -40.91 -45.98
N LEU A 527 12.02 -41.11 -47.14
CA LEU A 527 10.86 -40.32 -47.57
C LEU A 527 9.66 -40.54 -46.64
N GLN A 528 9.42 -41.80 -46.25
CA GLN A 528 8.37 -42.15 -45.29
C GLN A 528 8.60 -41.47 -43.92
N GLU A 529 9.84 -41.48 -43.41
CA GLU A 529 10.18 -40.81 -42.15
C GLU A 529 10.06 -39.29 -42.27
N ARG A 530 10.45 -38.68 -43.39
CA ARG A 530 10.25 -37.24 -43.63
C ARG A 530 8.76 -36.85 -43.63
N ASP A 531 7.93 -37.62 -44.32
CA ASP A 531 6.48 -37.40 -44.36
C ASP A 531 5.84 -37.57 -42.98
N ARG A 532 6.33 -38.56 -42.21
CA ARG A 532 5.92 -38.77 -40.83
C ARG A 532 6.28 -37.56 -39.95
N SER A 533 7.53 -37.10 -39.97
CA SER A 533 7.96 -35.91 -39.23
C SER A 533 7.19 -34.66 -39.63
N GLN A 534 6.88 -34.47 -40.92
CA GLN A 534 6.10 -33.32 -41.39
C GLN A 534 4.66 -33.34 -40.85
N ARG A 535 4.02 -34.52 -40.78
CA ARG A 535 2.69 -34.69 -40.18
C ARG A 535 2.74 -34.41 -38.67
N GLU A 536 3.76 -34.91 -37.98
CA GLU A 536 3.96 -34.68 -36.54
C GLU A 536 4.16 -33.18 -36.25
N ILE A 537 4.99 -32.46 -37.01
CA ILE A 537 5.18 -31.00 -36.88
C ILE A 537 3.85 -30.26 -37.08
N THR A 538 3.10 -30.60 -38.12
CA THR A 538 1.81 -29.94 -38.41
C THR A 538 0.79 -30.24 -37.29
N ALA A 539 0.78 -31.45 -36.74
CA ALA A 539 -0.06 -31.82 -35.62
C ALA A 539 0.32 -31.05 -34.34
N LEU A 540 1.62 -30.95 -34.04
CA LEU A 540 2.14 -30.19 -32.90
C LEU A 540 1.84 -28.69 -33.02
N GLN A 541 1.96 -28.10 -34.22
CA GLN A 541 1.60 -26.70 -34.46
C GLN A 541 0.12 -26.42 -34.18
N ARG A 542 -0.78 -27.29 -34.64
CA ARG A 542 -2.21 -27.17 -34.34
C ARG A 542 -2.50 -27.32 -32.85
N LEU A 543 -1.85 -28.27 -32.18
CA LEU A 543 -1.99 -28.48 -30.74
C LEU A 543 -1.54 -27.24 -29.96
N LEU A 544 -0.39 -26.66 -30.33
CA LEU A 544 0.14 -25.45 -29.69
C LEU A 544 -0.80 -24.25 -29.89
N GLN A 545 -1.34 -24.06 -31.10
CA GLN A 545 -2.27 -22.97 -31.36
C GLN A 545 -3.59 -23.15 -30.60
N GLN A 546 -4.10 -24.37 -30.50
CA GLN A 546 -5.27 -24.67 -29.68
C GLN A 546 -5.01 -24.41 -28.19
N LYS A 547 -3.85 -24.85 -27.67
CA LYS A 547 -3.44 -24.58 -26.28
C LYS A 547 -3.34 -23.08 -25.99
N LEU A 548 -2.76 -22.30 -26.91
CA LEU A 548 -2.69 -20.84 -26.76
C LEU A 548 -4.09 -20.23 -26.65
N GLN A 549 -5.03 -20.63 -27.51
CA GLN A 549 -6.42 -20.15 -27.45
C GLN A 549 -7.15 -20.56 -26.17
N ASP A 550 -6.86 -21.75 -25.63
CA ASP A 550 -7.40 -22.20 -24.35
C ASP A 550 -6.83 -21.39 -23.18
N GLU A 551 -5.52 -21.10 -23.17
CA GLU A 551 -4.87 -20.25 -22.17
C GLU A 551 -5.36 -18.79 -22.23
N GLN A 552 -5.44 -18.19 -23.43
CA GLN A 552 -5.97 -16.83 -23.63
C GLN A 552 -7.41 -16.72 -23.10
N PHE A 553 -8.24 -17.73 -23.37
CA PHE A 553 -9.60 -17.76 -22.85
C PHE A 553 -9.64 -17.97 -21.32
N SER A 554 -8.74 -18.79 -20.77
CA SER A 554 -8.64 -18.97 -19.31
C SER A 554 -8.29 -17.66 -18.59
N LEU A 555 -7.40 -16.83 -19.17
CA LEU A 555 -7.11 -15.49 -18.64
C LEU A 555 -8.35 -14.59 -18.67
N LEU A 556 -9.12 -14.62 -19.76
CA LEU A 556 -10.39 -13.89 -19.83
C LEU A 556 -11.36 -14.34 -18.74
N GLN A 557 -11.49 -15.65 -18.48
CA GLN A 557 -12.33 -16.17 -17.40
C GLN A 557 -11.88 -15.64 -16.03
N CYS A 558 -10.58 -15.59 -15.75
CA CYS A 558 -10.06 -15.03 -14.51
C CYS A 558 -10.43 -13.55 -14.35
N ALA A 559 -10.27 -12.74 -15.42
CA ALA A 559 -10.62 -11.33 -15.39
C ALA A 559 -12.14 -11.10 -15.23
N VAL A 560 -12.97 -11.97 -15.83
CA VAL A 560 -14.42 -11.94 -15.68
C VAL A 560 -14.84 -12.30 -14.25
N VAL A 561 -14.21 -13.29 -13.62
CA VAL A 561 -14.47 -13.64 -12.20
C VAL A 561 -14.13 -12.47 -11.28
N GLU A 562 -13.00 -11.81 -11.52
CA GLU A 562 -12.62 -10.62 -10.76
C GLU A 562 -13.62 -9.47 -10.97
N ALA A 563 -14.05 -9.24 -12.22
CA ALA A 563 -15.09 -8.27 -12.54
C ALA A 563 -16.43 -8.58 -11.86
N GLU A 564 -16.83 -9.86 -11.78
CA GLU A 564 -18.02 -10.30 -11.02
C GLU A 564 -17.88 -9.94 -9.54
N GLY A 565 -16.70 -10.20 -8.95
CA GLY A 565 -16.39 -9.85 -7.56
C GLY A 565 -16.50 -8.36 -7.27
N ILE A 566 -15.95 -7.52 -8.14
CA ILE A 566 -16.02 -6.05 -8.03
C ILE A 566 -17.48 -5.56 -8.06
N VAL A 567 -18.30 -6.09 -8.97
CA VAL A 567 -19.71 -5.68 -9.09
C VAL A 567 -20.54 -6.20 -7.91
N LEU A 568 -20.25 -7.40 -7.40
CA LEU A 568 -20.90 -7.96 -6.21
C LEU A 568 -20.57 -7.17 -4.95
N ASP A 569 -19.32 -6.72 -4.77
CA ASP A 569 -18.92 -5.85 -3.67
C ASP A 569 -19.62 -4.48 -3.77
N ALA A 570 -19.74 -3.93 -4.98
CA ALA A 570 -20.43 -2.67 -5.21
C ALA A 570 -21.93 -2.74 -4.88
N VAL A 571 -22.62 -3.83 -5.26
CA VAL A 571 -24.05 -3.99 -4.94
C VAL A 571 -24.28 -4.29 -3.46
N ALA A 572 -23.38 -5.01 -2.80
CA ALA A 572 -23.47 -5.26 -1.36
C ALA A 572 -23.43 -3.95 -0.54
N LYS A 573 -22.68 -2.94 -1.01
CA LYS A 573 -22.63 -1.60 -0.39
C LYS A 573 -23.96 -0.85 -0.50
N VAL A 574 -24.81 -1.15 -1.49
CA VAL A 574 -26.12 -0.51 -1.64
C VAL A 574 -27.02 -0.83 -0.44
N ASP A 575 -26.89 -2.03 0.12
CA ASP A 575 -27.70 -2.50 1.25
C ASP A 575 -26.96 -2.40 2.61
N ASP A 576 -25.72 -1.87 2.63
CA ASP A 576 -24.92 -1.71 3.85
C ASP A 576 -25.39 -0.50 4.68
N PRO A 577 -25.83 -0.70 5.95
CA PRO A 577 -26.22 0.38 6.84
C PRO A 577 -25.12 1.42 7.10
N LEU A 578 -23.85 1.05 6.97
CA LEU A 578 -22.72 1.97 7.12
C LEU A 578 -22.58 2.89 5.91
N HIS A 579 -22.99 2.42 4.72
CA HIS A 579 -22.96 3.19 3.47
C HIS A 579 -24.04 4.28 3.41
N VAL A 580 -25.10 4.19 4.23
CA VAL A 580 -26.17 5.20 4.33
C VAL A 580 -25.64 6.60 4.69
N ARG A 581 -24.47 6.68 5.33
CA ARG A 581 -23.82 7.96 5.67
C ARG A 581 -22.98 8.54 4.52
N CYS A 582 -22.77 7.80 3.44
CA CYS A 582 -22.00 8.24 2.28
C CYS A 582 -22.91 9.01 1.32
N ILE A 583 -22.71 10.33 1.21
CA ILE A 583 -23.49 11.17 0.29
C ILE A 583 -22.66 11.46 -0.97
N SER A 584 -23.26 11.23 -2.13
CA SER A 584 -22.72 11.65 -3.44
C SER A 584 -23.58 12.75 -4.04
N THR A 585 -22.95 13.65 -4.80
CA THR A 585 -23.68 14.72 -5.50
C THR A 585 -24.25 14.21 -6.83
N PRO A 586 -25.44 14.67 -7.26
CA PRO A 586 -26.01 14.32 -8.56
C PRO A 586 -25.07 14.61 -9.74
N ASP A 587 -24.32 15.73 -9.72
CA ASP A 587 -23.32 16.07 -10.74
C ASP A 587 -22.21 15.01 -10.86
N TYR A 588 -21.74 14.50 -9.72
CA TYR A 588 -20.70 13.47 -9.72
C TYR A 588 -21.23 12.15 -10.25
N LEU A 589 -22.46 11.78 -9.90
CA LEU A 589 -23.14 10.59 -10.46
C LEU A 589 -23.30 10.70 -11.98
N ILE A 590 -23.74 11.85 -12.50
CA ILE A 590 -23.87 12.11 -13.94
C ILE A 590 -22.54 11.86 -14.65
N ASN A 591 -21.44 12.44 -14.14
CA ASN A 591 -20.12 12.24 -14.72
C ASN A 591 -19.69 10.77 -14.75
N ARG A 592 -19.97 10.02 -13.67
CA ARG A 592 -19.65 8.60 -13.60
C ARG A 592 -20.48 7.78 -14.57
N ALA A 593 -21.77 8.04 -14.68
CA ALA A 593 -22.65 7.35 -15.63
C ALA A 593 -22.24 7.61 -17.10
N GLU A 594 -21.83 8.83 -17.45
CA GLU A 594 -21.31 9.15 -18.79
C GLU A 594 -20.01 8.40 -19.12
N LEU A 595 -19.06 8.36 -18.19
CA LEU A 595 -17.82 7.59 -18.35
C LEU A 595 -18.10 6.10 -18.51
N THR A 596 -19.08 5.58 -17.76
CA THR A 596 -19.52 4.19 -17.86
C THR A 596 -20.13 3.89 -19.23
N LEU A 597 -20.99 4.75 -19.77
CA LEU A 597 -21.53 4.60 -21.12
C LEU A 597 -20.43 4.56 -22.19
N ALA A 598 -19.43 5.42 -22.09
CA ALA A 598 -18.28 5.40 -23.00
C ALA A 598 -17.47 4.09 -22.89
N SER A 599 -17.36 3.51 -21.68
CA SER A 599 -16.67 2.23 -21.48
C SER A 599 -17.44 1.03 -22.04
N ILE A 600 -18.78 1.09 -22.07
CA ILE A 600 -19.62 0.09 -22.74
C ILE A 600 -19.31 0.00 -24.23
N ASP A 601 -19.15 1.14 -24.91
CA ASP A 601 -18.78 1.16 -26.34
C ASP A 601 -17.43 0.50 -26.60
N LYS A 602 -16.46 0.80 -25.73
CA LYS A 602 -15.12 0.19 -25.81
C LYS A 602 -15.17 -1.31 -25.54
N MET A 603 -16.00 -1.76 -24.59
CA MET A 603 -16.20 -3.18 -24.32
C MET A 603 -16.73 -3.90 -25.56
N GLN A 604 -17.80 -3.40 -26.17
CA GLN A 604 -18.40 -3.99 -27.38
C GLN A 604 -17.40 -4.08 -28.53
N GLN A 605 -16.59 -3.03 -28.75
CA GLN A 605 -15.53 -3.04 -29.76
C GLN A 605 -14.45 -4.08 -29.46
N SER A 606 -14.01 -4.19 -28.20
CA SER A 606 -12.98 -5.14 -27.79
C SER A 606 -13.45 -6.60 -27.86
N GLN A 607 -14.72 -6.87 -27.54
CA GLN A 607 -15.35 -8.17 -27.69
C GLN A 607 -15.40 -8.57 -29.17
N ALA A 608 -15.84 -7.67 -30.05
CA ALA A 608 -15.85 -7.91 -31.48
C ALA A 608 -14.44 -8.13 -32.07
N ALA A 609 -13.43 -7.44 -31.56
CA ALA A 609 -12.03 -7.64 -31.95
C ALA A 609 -11.51 -9.02 -31.53
N TYR A 610 -11.77 -9.44 -30.29
CA TYR A 610 -11.39 -10.77 -29.79
C TYR A 610 -12.08 -11.90 -30.56
N LEU A 611 -13.36 -11.74 -30.90
CA LEU A 611 -14.08 -12.73 -31.72
C LEU A 611 -13.49 -12.89 -33.14
N ARG A 612 -12.81 -11.86 -33.67
CA ARG A 612 -12.09 -11.93 -34.96
C ARG A 612 -10.71 -12.57 -34.83
N ASN A 613 -10.06 -12.42 -33.67
CA ASN A 613 -8.75 -12.98 -33.39
C ASN A 613 -8.67 -13.49 -31.94
N MET A 614 -8.89 -14.79 -31.75
CA MET A 614 -8.91 -15.45 -30.44
C MET A 614 -7.51 -15.63 -29.83
N ASP A 615 -6.46 -15.35 -30.60
CA ASP A 615 -5.06 -15.52 -30.16
C ASP A 615 -4.58 -14.34 -29.27
N ASP A 616 -5.35 -13.24 -29.18
CA ASP A 616 -5.01 -12.06 -28.38
C ASP A 616 -6.21 -11.56 -27.54
N ALA A 617 -6.24 -11.92 -26.25
CA ALA A 617 -7.27 -11.46 -25.31
C ALA A 617 -6.96 -10.09 -24.67
N SER A 618 -5.79 -9.49 -24.90
CA SER A 618 -5.29 -8.34 -24.12
C SER A 618 -6.21 -7.12 -24.15
N GLY A 619 -6.75 -6.78 -25.32
CA GLY A 619 -7.66 -5.64 -25.49
C GLY A 619 -9.00 -5.83 -24.78
N LEU A 620 -9.53 -7.06 -24.77
CA LEU A 620 -10.76 -7.41 -24.08
C LEU A 620 -10.55 -7.45 -22.56
N LEU A 621 -9.44 -8.05 -22.10
CA LEU A 621 -9.05 -8.08 -20.67
C LEU A 621 -9.03 -6.67 -20.07
N ARG A 622 -8.32 -5.73 -20.73
CA ARG A 622 -8.25 -4.34 -20.27
C ARG A 622 -9.61 -3.65 -20.24
N SER A 623 -10.46 -3.95 -21.22
CA SER A 623 -11.80 -3.38 -21.30
C SER A 623 -12.71 -3.93 -20.20
N VAL A 624 -12.67 -5.24 -19.92
CA VAL A 624 -13.38 -5.92 -18.82
C VAL A 624 -13.05 -5.30 -17.48
N THR A 625 -11.76 -5.15 -17.16
CA THR A 625 -11.33 -4.52 -15.90
C THR A 625 -11.74 -3.06 -15.79
N GLN A 626 -11.58 -2.27 -16.87
CA GLN A 626 -11.95 -0.85 -16.84
C GLN A 626 -13.47 -0.66 -16.66
N PHE A 627 -14.27 -1.46 -17.37
CA PHE A 627 -15.73 -1.42 -17.30
C PHE A 627 -16.27 -1.84 -15.93
N SER A 628 -15.73 -2.91 -15.32
CA SER A 628 -16.20 -3.39 -14.01
C SER A 628 -16.01 -2.35 -12.92
N HIS A 629 -14.88 -1.64 -12.91
CA HIS A 629 -14.64 -0.53 -11.99
C HIS A 629 -15.59 0.65 -12.23
N LEU A 630 -15.82 1.05 -13.48
CA LEU A 630 -16.70 2.19 -13.79
C LEU A 630 -18.17 1.89 -13.46
N ILE A 631 -18.63 0.67 -13.72
CA ILE A 631 -19.96 0.19 -13.31
C ILE A 631 -20.07 0.18 -11.78
N ALA A 632 -19.10 -0.39 -11.07
CA ALA A 632 -19.09 -0.39 -9.61
C ALA A 632 -19.13 1.02 -9.03
N ASP A 633 -18.32 1.94 -9.56
CA ASP A 633 -18.35 3.36 -9.18
C ASP A 633 -19.73 3.97 -9.43
N THR A 634 -20.37 3.67 -10.55
CA THR A 634 -21.71 4.20 -10.88
C THR A 634 -22.77 3.66 -9.91
N ILE A 635 -22.71 2.38 -9.53
CA ILE A 635 -23.62 1.74 -8.56
C ILE A 635 -23.46 2.36 -7.17
N VAL A 636 -22.22 2.43 -6.67
CA VAL A 636 -21.91 2.96 -5.34
C VAL A 636 -22.28 4.44 -5.22
N ASN A 637 -21.91 5.25 -6.22
CA ASN A 637 -22.27 6.68 -6.22
C ASN A 637 -23.76 6.90 -6.52
N GLY A 638 -24.42 5.99 -7.23
CA GLY A 638 -25.88 6.00 -7.41
C GLY A 638 -26.60 5.81 -6.08
N ALA A 639 -26.19 4.81 -5.29
CA ALA A 639 -26.69 4.59 -3.93
C ALA A 639 -26.38 5.78 -3.00
N GLY A 640 -25.15 6.30 -3.02
CA GLY A 640 -24.78 7.47 -2.23
C GLY A 640 -25.56 8.74 -2.61
N THR A 641 -25.96 8.88 -3.87
CA THR A 641 -26.80 10.01 -4.33
C THR A 641 -28.24 9.81 -3.86
N ALA A 642 -28.75 8.57 -3.86
CA ALA A 642 -30.08 8.23 -3.38
C ALA A 642 -30.30 8.64 -1.90
N HIS A 643 -29.27 8.56 -1.06
CA HIS A 643 -29.35 8.98 0.35
C HIS A 643 -29.66 10.48 0.54
N SER A 644 -29.38 11.31 -0.47
CA SER A 644 -29.69 12.75 -0.48
C SER A 644 -30.88 13.14 -1.35
N ALA A 645 -31.48 12.16 -2.04
CA ALA A 645 -32.61 12.36 -2.94
C ALA A 645 -33.97 12.31 -2.20
N PRO A 646 -35.04 12.91 -2.75
CA PRO A 646 -36.40 12.69 -2.28
C PRO A 646 -36.75 11.20 -2.26
N THR A 647 -37.52 10.74 -1.27
CA THR A 647 -37.76 9.30 -1.01
C THR A 647 -38.22 8.51 -2.24
N ASP A 648 -39.11 9.09 -3.05
CA ASP A 648 -39.61 8.48 -4.29
C ASP A 648 -38.57 8.35 -5.40
N GLN A 649 -37.59 9.28 -5.44
CA GLN A 649 -36.48 9.23 -6.39
C GLN A 649 -35.32 8.38 -5.86
N ALA A 650 -35.12 8.36 -4.54
CA ALA A 650 -34.13 7.56 -3.84
C ALA A 650 -34.38 6.06 -4.06
N ASP A 651 -35.61 5.60 -3.86
CA ASP A 651 -35.98 4.19 -4.06
C ASP A 651 -35.76 3.77 -5.52
N ARG A 652 -36.24 4.58 -6.47
CA ARG A 652 -36.07 4.30 -7.91
C ARG A 652 -34.60 4.29 -8.35
N LEU A 653 -33.77 5.15 -7.78
CA LEU A 653 -32.34 5.21 -8.09
C LEU A 653 -31.62 3.98 -7.51
N THR A 654 -31.98 3.58 -6.30
CA THR A 654 -31.46 2.36 -5.64
C THR A 654 -31.84 1.11 -6.42
N ASP A 655 -33.10 1.00 -6.88
CA ASP A 655 -33.55 -0.11 -7.72
C ASP A 655 -32.82 -0.15 -9.07
N ASN A 656 -32.60 1.00 -9.71
CA ASN A 656 -31.80 1.06 -10.93
C ASN A 656 -30.35 0.63 -10.71
N CYS A 657 -29.76 0.93 -9.54
CA CYS A 657 -28.42 0.43 -9.19
C CYS A 657 -28.41 -1.10 -9.07
N ARG A 658 -29.44 -1.71 -8.47
CA ARG A 658 -29.58 -3.18 -8.38
C ARG A 658 -29.79 -3.81 -9.76
N ASP A 659 -30.69 -3.26 -10.57
CA ASP A 659 -30.93 -3.69 -11.94
C ASP A 659 -29.64 -3.63 -12.77
N CYS A 660 -28.85 -2.56 -12.61
CA CYS A 660 -27.57 -2.38 -13.28
C CYS A 660 -26.59 -3.50 -12.91
N ALA A 661 -26.48 -3.82 -11.62
CA ALA A 661 -25.65 -4.93 -11.14
C ALA A 661 -26.12 -6.28 -11.71
N THR A 662 -27.44 -6.56 -11.68
CA THR A 662 -28.01 -7.81 -12.19
C THR A 662 -27.74 -7.99 -13.69
N HIS A 663 -28.01 -6.98 -14.51
CA HIS A 663 -27.73 -7.04 -15.94
C HIS A 663 -26.24 -7.14 -16.24
N CYS A 664 -25.38 -6.46 -15.46
CA CYS A 664 -23.93 -6.56 -15.61
C CYS A 664 -23.42 -7.97 -15.29
N LEU A 665 -23.88 -8.57 -14.19
CA LEU A 665 -23.49 -9.94 -13.81
C LEU A 665 -23.98 -10.97 -14.82
N GLN A 666 -25.17 -10.79 -15.40
CA GLN A 666 -25.66 -11.65 -16.48
C GLN A 666 -24.76 -11.55 -17.73
N TYR A 667 -24.36 -10.35 -18.13
CA TYR A 667 -23.42 -10.15 -19.24
C TYR A 667 -22.05 -10.79 -18.98
N LEU A 668 -21.49 -10.59 -17.78
CA LEU A 668 -20.21 -11.20 -17.37
C LEU A 668 -20.30 -12.73 -17.38
N LYS A 669 -21.42 -13.31 -16.94
CA LYS A 669 -21.67 -14.75 -17.00
C LYS A 669 -21.67 -15.28 -18.45
N GLU A 670 -22.21 -14.51 -19.40
CA GLU A 670 -22.21 -14.86 -20.82
C GLU A 670 -20.81 -14.75 -21.46
N LEU A 671 -19.96 -13.83 -21.00
CA LEU A 671 -18.54 -13.75 -21.37
C LEU A 671 -17.72 -14.94 -20.84
N LYS A 672 -18.13 -15.53 -19.71
CA LYS A 672 -17.40 -16.59 -18.99
C LYS A 672 -17.37 -17.94 -19.71
N LEU A 673 -18.27 -18.19 -20.66
CA LEU A 673 -18.36 -19.45 -21.42
C LEU A 673 -18.10 -19.22 -22.92
N LYS A 674 -17.22 -20.02 -23.53
CA LYS A 674 -16.90 -19.93 -24.99
C LYS A 674 -18.15 -20.01 -25.87
N ALA A 675 -19.16 -20.78 -25.46
CA ALA A 675 -20.40 -20.99 -26.20
C ALA A 675 -21.32 -19.76 -26.23
N THR A 676 -21.32 -18.96 -25.16
CA THR A 676 -22.19 -17.78 -25.02
C THR A 676 -21.49 -16.48 -25.36
N LEU A 677 -20.15 -16.46 -25.38
CA LEU A 677 -19.32 -15.30 -25.71
C LEU A 677 -19.77 -14.52 -26.98
N PRO A 678 -20.17 -15.16 -28.10
CA PRO A 678 -20.63 -14.44 -29.30
C PRO A 678 -22.02 -13.80 -29.16
N ARG A 679 -22.81 -14.23 -28.16
CA ARG A 679 -24.17 -13.78 -27.91
C ARG A 679 -24.27 -12.79 -26.75
N ALA A 680 -23.18 -12.55 -26.02
CA ALA A 680 -23.17 -11.65 -24.88
C ALA A 680 -23.47 -10.21 -25.32
N ASP A 681 -24.52 -9.62 -24.76
CA ASP A 681 -25.04 -8.30 -25.15
C ASP A 681 -25.07 -7.31 -23.96
N LEU A 682 -24.61 -6.09 -24.22
CA LEU A 682 -24.54 -4.98 -23.25
C LEU A 682 -25.74 -4.03 -23.33
N THR A 683 -26.68 -4.24 -24.24
CA THR A 683 -27.82 -3.34 -24.46
C THR A 683 -28.65 -3.10 -23.18
N ALA A 684 -28.89 -4.16 -22.40
CA ALA A 684 -29.62 -4.05 -21.14
C ALA A 684 -28.87 -3.20 -20.09
N VAL A 685 -27.56 -3.41 -19.94
CA VAL A 685 -26.71 -2.62 -19.03
C VAL A 685 -26.72 -1.15 -19.46
N ARG A 686 -26.54 -0.89 -20.77
CA ARG A 686 -26.57 0.46 -21.33
C ARG A 686 -27.87 1.19 -21.03
N TYR A 687 -29.00 0.50 -21.19
CA TYR A 687 -30.32 1.06 -20.91
C TYR A 687 -30.46 1.47 -19.44
N VAL A 688 -30.02 0.63 -18.50
CA VAL A 688 -30.11 0.95 -17.07
C VAL A 688 -29.16 2.09 -16.68
N VAL A 689 -27.92 2.09 -17.17
CA VAL A 689 -26.98 3.21 -16.92
C VAL A 689 -27.54 4.53 -17.48
N GLN A 690 -28.20 4.50 -18.63
CA GLN A 690 -28.89 5.67 -19.18
C GLN A 690 -30.05 6.15 -18.29
N ARG A 691 -30.78 5.23 -17.65
CA ARG A 691 -31.82 5.58 -16.66
C ARG A 691 -31.23 6.23 -15.41
N ILE A 692 -30.12 5.69 -14.90
CA ILE A 692 -29.37 6.28 -13.77
C ILE A 692 -28.90 7.69 -14.12
N LEU A 693 -28.35 7.88 -15.32
CA LEU A 693 -27.92 9.18 -15.82
C LEU A 693 -29.07 10.20 -15.87
N ASN A 694 -30.21 9.82 -16.45
CA ASN A 694 -31.38 10.69 -16.55
C ASN A 694 -31.94 11.05 -15.17
N GLN A 695 -31.97 10.10 -14.22
CA GLN A 695 -32.37 10.38 -12.83
C GLN A 695 -31.39 11.31 -12.11
N GLY A 696 -30.09 11.15 -12.34
CA GLY A 696 -29.08 12.08 -11.84
C GLY A 696 -29.32 13.51 -12.36
N GLN A 697 -29.73 13.65 -13.62
CA GLN A 697 -30.09 14.94 -14.23
C GLN A 697 -31.38 15.53 -13.64
N ASP A 698 -32.38 14.70 -13.36
CA ASP A 698 -33.64 15.13 -12.73
C ASP A 698 -33.45 15.61 -11.28
N LEU A 699 -32.45 15.06 -10.57
CA LEU A 699 -32.08 15.42 -9.21
C LEU A 699 -31.29 16.74 -9.11
N LEU A 700 -30.86 17.32 -10.23
CA LEU A 700 -30.24 18.63 -10.22
C LEU A 700 -31.27 19.68 -9.77
N PRO A 701 -30.89 20.62 -8.90
CA PRO A 701 -31.76 21.73 -8.54
C PRO A 701 -32.19 22.46 -9.81
N ARG A 702 -33.49 22.46 -10.11
CA ARG A 702 -34.06 23.34 -11.15
C ARG A 702 -33.98 24.76 -10.60
N GLY A 703 -32.82 25.40 -10.81
CA GLY A 703 -32.51 26.72 -10.27
C GLY A 703 -33.58 27.73 -10.67
N ALA A 704 -34.19 28.36 -9.68
CA ALA A 704 -34.91 29.61 -9.87
C ALA A 704 -33.87 30.74 -10.08
N ASP A 705 -33.87 31.29 -11.30
CA ASP A 705 -33.45 32.64 -11.71
C ASP A 705 -32.18 33.28 -11.08
N VAL A 706 -31.01 32.74 -11.41
CA VAL A 706 -30.01 33.60 -12.07
C VAL A 706 -29.95 33.13 -13.50
N ARG A 707 -30.39 33.97 -14.46
CA ARG A 707 -30.33 33.59 -15.87
C ARG A 707 -28.88 33.20 -16.16
N LYS A 708 -28.67 31.96 -16.62
CA LYS A 708 -27.32 31.41 -16.89
C LYS A 708 -26.48 32.31 -17.81
N GLU A 709 -27.14 33.18 -18.57
CA GLU A 709 -26.56 34.21 -19.44
C GLU A 709 -25.97 35.44 -18.69
N GLU A 710 -26.42 35.73 -17.45
CA GLU A 710 -25.98 36.88 -16.63
C GLU A 710 -24.79 36.57 -15.71
N LEU A 711 -24.50 35.28 -15.46
CA LEU A 711 -23.42 34.84 -14.58
C LEU A 711 -22.03 35.27 -15.06
N ALA A 712 -21.81 35.30 -16.38
CA ALA A 712 -20.54 35.73 -16.96
C ALA A 712 -20.26 37.22 -16.71
N GLU A 713 -21.27 38.07 -16.87
CA GLU A 713 -21.15 39.51 -16.59
C GLU A 713 -21.02 39.77 -15.08
N MET A 714 -21.64 38.92 -14.25
CA MET A 714 -21.54 39.03 -12.80
C MET A 714 -20.15 38.67 -12.26
N VAL A 715 -19.47 37.66 -12.83
CA VAL A 715 -18.07 37.34 -12.45
C VAL A 715 -17.16 38.52 -12.73
N ASP A 716 -17.17 39.02 -13.97
CA ASP A 716 -16.28 40.11 -14.37
C ASP A 716 -16.55 41.38 -13.55
N LYS A 717 -17.83 41.69 -13.31
CA LYS A 717 -18.25 42.82 -12.48
C LYS A 717 -17.80 42.66 -11.03
N GLU A 718 -17.95 41.47 -10.44
CA GLU A 718 -17.60 41.24 -9.03
C GLU A 718 -16.08 41.22 -8.80
N MET A 719 -15.32 40.62 -9.71
CA MET A 719 -13.86 40.63 -9.67
C MET A 719 -13.33 42.07 -9.81
N ALA A 720 -13.92 42.87 -10.72
CA ALA A 720 -13.58 44.29 -10.86
C ALA A 720 -13.97 45.12 -9.62
N ALA A 721 -15.15 44.86 -9.04
CA ALA A 721 -15.59 45.52 -7.81
C ALA A 721 -14.68 45.18 -6.63
N THR A 722 -14.24 43.92 -6.53
CA THR A 722 -13.28 43.46 -5.52
C THR A 722 -11.92 44.14 -5.69
N SER A 723 -11.41 44.23 -6.92
CA SER A 723 -10.17 44.98 -7.23
C SER A 723 -10.27 46.45 -6.83
N THR A 724 -11.39 47.09 -7.18
CA THR A 724 -11.65 48.51 -6.84
C THR A 724 -11.72 48.70 -5.33
N ALA A 725 -12.41 47.82 -4.60
CA ALA A 725 -12.50 47.88 -3.15
C ALA A 725 -11.14 47.73 -2.46
N ILE A 726 -10.25 46.92 -3.04
CA ILE A 726 -8.87 46.77 -2.56
C ILE A 726 -8.06 48.03 -2.86
N GLU A 727 -8.12 48.56 -4.09
CA GLU A 727 -7.44 49.81 -4.47
C GLU A 727 -7.85 50.98 -3.57
N ASP A 728 -9.15 51.15 -3.32
CA ASP A 728 -9.69 52.14 -2.39
C ASP A 728 -9.22 51.91 -0.95
N ALA A 729 -9.02 50.65 -0.55
CA ALA A 729 -8.50 50.32 0.76
C ALA A 729 -7.01 50.66 0.89
N VAL A 730 -6.21 50.41 -0.15
CA VAL A 730 -4.79 50.78 -0.20
C VAL A 730 -4.62 52.30 -0.10
N LEU A 731 -5.40 53.07 -0.87
CA LEU A 731 -5.32 54.53 -0.85
C LEU A 731 -5.67 55.09 0.54
N ARG A 732 -6.73 54.58 1.15
CA ARG A 732 -7.14 54.98 2.50
C ARG A 732 -6.14 54.55 3.57
N MET A 733 -5.47 53.41 3.42
CA MET A 733 -4.44 52.96 4.37
C MET A 733 -3.24 53.92 4.37
N ASP A 734 -2.78 54.38 3.20
CA ASP A 734 -1.69 55.36 3.12
C ASP A 734 -2.06 56.71 3.77
N GLU A 735 -3.33 57.13 3.66
CA GLU A 735 -3.88 58.28 4.38
C GLU A 735 -3.86 58.06 5.90
N ILE A 736 -4.33 56.89 6.39
CA ILE A 736 -4.34 56.52 7.81
C ILE A 736 -2.92 56.48 8.37
N LEU A 737 -1.97 55.89 7.65
CA LEU A 737 -0.56 55.81 8.06
C LEU A 737 0.13 57.18 8.06
N SER A 738 -0.28 58.08 7.15
CA SER A 738 0.18 59.46 7.11
C SER A 738 -0.42 60.31 8.25
N GLN A 739 -1.67 60.07 8.62
CA GLN A 739 -2.32 60.70 9.78
C GLN A 739 -1.73 60.19 11.11
N ALA A 740 -1.50 58.87 11.23
CA ALA A 740 -0.84 58.26 12.38
C ALA A 740 0.54 58.85 12.65
N ARG A 741 1.29 59.17 11.58
CA ARG A 741 2.59 59.86 11.64
C ARG A 741 2.53 61.28 12.20
N ARG A 742 1.38 61.95 12.08
CA ARG A 742 1.17 63.30 12.64
C ARG A 742 0.70 63.26 14.09
N ASP A 743 -0.17 62.31 14.42
CA ASP A 743 -0.91 62.32 15.70
C ASP A 743 -0.31 61.41 16.78
N SER A 744 0.59 60.48 16.44
CA SER A 744 1.17 59.52 17.38
C SER A 744 2.71 59.57 17.41
N SER A 745 3.30 59.47 18.61
CA SER A 745 4.76 59.45 18.82
C SER A 745 5.21 58.23 19.63
N GLY A 746 6.37 57.66 19.29
CA GLY A 746 6.99 56.54 20.01
C GLY A 746 6.57 55.16 19.47
N VAL A 747 6.52 54.17 20.35
CA VAL A 747 6.18 52.75 20.06
C VAL A 747 4.88 52.57 19.27
N LYS A 748 3.90 53.44 19.50
CA LYS A 748 2.60 53.45 18.82
C LYS A 748 2.74 53.69 17.31
N LEU A 749 3.76 54.45 16.89
CA LEU A 749 4.07 54.71 15.49
C LEU A 749 4.76 53.52 14.80
N GLU A 750 5.55 52.75 15.57
CA GLU A 750 6.33 51.60 15.07
C GLU A 750 5.45 50.39 14.77
N VAL A 751 4.36 50.20 15.54
CA VAL A 751 3.30 49.22 15.26
C VAL A 751 2.50 49.62 14.01
N ASN A 752 2.24 50.92 13.83
CA ASN A 752 1.48 51.45 12.70
C ASN A 752 2.28 51.37 11.38
N GLN A 753 3.60 51.58 11.39
CA GLN A 753 4.44 51.52 10.17
C GLN A 753 4.61 50.11 9.57
N LYS A 754 4.26 49.04 10.29
CA LYS A 754 4.36 47.64 9.81
C LYS A 754 3.08 47.11 9.15
N LEU A 755 2.04 47.93 8.99
CA LEU A 755 0.75 47.56 8.38
C LEU A 755 0.80 47.55 6.83
N VAL A 756 1.85 47.01 6.22
CA VAL A 756 1.99 46.97 4.74
C VAL A 756 1.42 45.66 4.18
N TRP A 757 0.10 45.56 4.03
CA TRP A 757 -0.61 44.40 3.48
C TRP A 757 -1.20 44.64 2.07
N ASP A 758 -1.24 45.90 1.67
CA ASP A 758 -1.85 46.44 0.45
C ASP A 758 -1.36 45.80 -0.85
N ILE A 759 -0.05 45.58 -0.97
CA ILE A 759 0.57 45.03 -2.18
C ILE A 759 0.23 43.53 -2.34
N ALA A 760 0.12 42.80 -1.22
CA ALA A 760 -0.08 41.35 -1.24
C ALA A 760 -1.49 40.97 -1.70
N ILE A 761 -2.52 41.68 -1.23
CA ILE A 761 -3.92 41.40 -1.58
C ILE A 761 -4.21 41.82 -3.03
N HIS A 762 -3.66 42.95 -3.47
CA HIS A 762 -3.78 43.40 -4.85
C HIS A 762 -3.15 42.41 -5.84
N MET A 763 -1.94 41.92 -5.55
CA MET A 763 -1.29 40.87 -6.34
C MET A 763 -2.12 39.58 -6.40
N LEU A 764 -2.81 39.22 -5.32
CA LEU A 764 -3.64 38.02 -5.26
C LEU A 764 -4.87 38.12 -6.16
N VAL A 765 -5.62 39.22 -6.11
CA VAL A 765 -6.82 39.39 -6.94
C VAL A 765 -6.47 39.54 -8.42
N THR A 766 -5.34 40.18 -8.73
CA THR A 766 -4.80 40.23 -10.09
C THR A 766 -4.44 38.83 -10.59
N ALA A 767 -3.72 38.04 -9.79
CA ALA A 767 -3.36 36.67 -10.14
C ALA A 767 -4.58 35.74 -10.26
N ALA A 768 -5.62 35.95 -9.44
CA ALA A 768 -6.88 35.22 -9.52
C ALA A 768 -7.63 35.54 -10.82
N THR A 769 -7.72 36.81 -11.20
CA THR A 769 -8.34 37.26 -12.45
C THR A 769 -7.60 36.72 -13.67
N ASP A 770 -6.26 36.75 -13.68
CA ASP A 770 -5.45 36.23 -14.78
C ASP A 770 -5.56 34.71 -14.93
N LEU A 771 -5.67 33.98 -13.81
CA LEU A 771 -5.92 32.54 -13.81
C LEU A 771 -7.32 32.22 -14.32
N GLN A 772 -8.34 32.97 -13.92
CA GLN A 772 -9.71 32.77 -14.41
C GLN A 772 -9.79 32.96 -15.92
N ARG A 773 -9.18 34.03 -16.46
CA ARG A 773 -9.09 34.27 -17.91
C ARG A 773 -8.44 33.08 -18.64
N ASP A 774 -7.36 32.54 -18.07
CA ASP A 774 -6.64 31.38 -18.61
C ASP A 774 -7.48 30.09 -18.62
N ILE A 775 -8.22 29.84 -17.54
CA ILE A 775 -9.10 28.68 -17.41
C ILE A 775 -10.21 28.73 -18.48
N VAL A 776 -10.78 29.91 -18.69
CA VAL A 776 -11.85 30.10 -19.68
C VAL A 776 -11.30 29.99 -21.09
N ASP A 777 -10.18 30.65 -21.40
CA ASP A 777 -9.58 30.63 -22.74
C ASP A 777 -9.15 29.21 -23.14
N ASN A 778 -8.58 28.43 -22.21
CA ASN A 778 -8.19 27.05 -22.46
C ASN A 778 -9.39 26.07 -22.42
N GLY A 779 -10.45 26.39 -21.66
CA GLY A 779 -11.58 25.49 -21.39
C GLY A 779 -12.79 25.65 -22.31
N ARG A 780 -12.96 26.79 -22.99
CA ARG A 780 -14.18 27.09 -23.79
C ARG A 780 -14.22 26.40 -25.15
N GLY A 781 -13.09 25.94 -25.68
CA GLY A 781 -13.00 25.39 -27.05
C GLY A 781 -13.51 26.40 -28.10
N ALA A 782 -14.45 25.98 -28.94
CA ALA A 782 -15.12 26.85 -29.92
C ALA A 782 -16.32 27.65 -29.37
N GLY A 783 -16.68 27.47 -28.09
CA GLY A 783 -17.79 28.17 -27.44
C GLY A 783 -17.43 29.58 -26.95
N SER A 784 -18.44 30.39 -26.62
CA SER A 784 -18.21 31.73 -26.06
C SER A 784 -17.80 31.68 -24.58
N VAL A 785 -17.18 32.75 -24.10
CA VAL A 785 -16.88 32.96 -22.66
C VAL A 785 -18.15 32.84 -21.81
N LYS A 786 -19.26 33.41 -22.30
CA LYS A 786 -20.55 33.36 -21.63
C LYS A 786 -21.06 31.93 -21.50
N ASP A 787 -20.96 31.14 -22.57
CA ASP A 787 -21.37 29.73 -22.56
C ASP A 787 -20.53 28.90 -21.57
N PHE A 788 -19.24 29.22 -21.42
CA PHE A 788 -18.38 28.51 -20.49
C PHE A 788 -18.79 28.75 -19.02
N TYR A 789 -19.03 29.99 -18.62
CA TYR A 789 -19.50 30.31 -17.26
C TYR A 789 -20.92 29.78 -17.00
N ALA A 790 -21.80 29.82 -17.99
CA ALA A 790 -23.15 29.27 -17.93
C ALA A 790 -23.15 27.73 -17.75
N LYS A 791 -22.26 27.02 -18.46
CA LYS A 791 -22.08 25.57 -18.32
C LYS A 791 -21.45 25.17 -16.99
N ASN A 792 -20.66 26.07 -16.40
CA ASN A 792 -19.99 25.84 -15.12
C ASN A 792 -20.61 26.70 -13.99
N SER A 793 -21.94 26.85 -13.96
CA SER A 793 -22.63 27.83 -13.10
C SER A 793 -22.28 27.73 -11.60
N ARG A 794 -22.16 26.53 -11.04
CA ARG A 794 -21.78 26.32 -9.63
C ARG A 794 -20.36 26.80 -9.31
N TRP A 795 -19.42 26.55 -10.23
CA TRP A 795 -18.05 27.04 -10.08
C TRP A 795 -18.02 28.57 -10.18
N THR A 796 -18.78 29.12 -11.13
CA THR A 796 -18.97 30.55 -11.31
C THR A 796 -19.52 31.23 -10.05
N GLU A 797 -20.58 30.68 -9.45
CA GLU A 797 -21.16 31.17 -8.19
C GLU A 797 -20.17 31.10 -7.02
N GLY A 798 -19.43 30.00 -6.92
CA GLY A 798 -18.39 29.83 -5.90
C GLY A 798 -17.26 30.86 -6.03
N LEU A 799 -16.87 31.21 -7.26
CA LEU A 799 -15.91 32.27 -7.53
C LEU A 799 -16.42 33.66 -7.15
N ILE A 800 -17.67 33.99 -7.53
CA ILE A 800 -18.30 35.27 -7.17
C ILE A 800 -18.38 35.42 -5.65
N SER A 801 -18.80 34.37 -4.95
CA SER A 801 -18.89 34.36 -3.48
C SER A 801 -17.53 34.55 -2.82
N ALA A 802 -16.51 33.82 -3.27
CA ALA A 802 -15.16 33.96 -2.73
C ALA A 802 -14.56 35.35 -3.01
N SER A 803 -14.81 35.93 -4.19
CA SER A 803 -14.38 37.30 -4.51
C SER A 803 -15.04 38.33 -3.59
N LYS A 804 -16.36 38.23 -3.38
CA LYS A 804 -17.12 39.09 -2.45
C LYS A 804 -16.55 39.05 -1.04
N ALA A 805 -16.26 37.86 -0.54
CA ALA A 805 -15.68 37.67 0.79
C ALA A 805 -14.32 38.37 0.92
N VAL A 806 -13.46 38.28 -0.10
CA VAL A 806 -12.16 38.99 -0.13
C VAL A 806 -12.34 40.51 -0.13
N GLY A 807 -13.25 41.04 -0.96
CA GLY A 807 -13.50 42.49 -1.01
C GLY A 807 -14.07 43.04 0.31
N TRP A 808 -15.00 42.31 0.92
CA TRP A 808 -15.53 42.65 2.24
C TRP A 808 -14.46 42.58 3.32
N GLY A 809 -13.66 41.50 3.36
CA GLY A 809 -12.58 41.33 4.32
C GLY A 809 -11.53 42.46 4.25
N ALA A 810 -11.18 42.92 3.04
CA ALA A 810 -10.26 44.03 2.85
C ALA A 810 -10.81 45.35 3.40
N THR A 811 -12.11 45.61 3.17
CA THR A 811 -12.80 46.80 3.71
C THR A 811 -12.87 46.77 5.24
N GLN A 812 -13.24 45.62 5.82
CA GLN A 812 -13.31 45.47 7.28
C GLN A 812 -11.95 45.61 7.95
N MET A 813 -10.90 45.08 7.33
CA MET A 813 -9.53 45.19 7.84
C MET A 813 -9.07 46.65 7.88
N LEU A 814 -9.36 47.42 6.83
CA LEU A 814 -9.09 48.86 6.78
C LEU A 814 -9.84 49.63 7.86
N GLU A 815 -11.15 49.42 8.00
CA GLU A 815 -11.96 50.11 9.01
C GLU A 815 -11.49 49.78 10.43
N SER A 816 -11.11 48.53 10.68
CA SER A 816 -10.56 48.10 11.96
C SER A 816 -9.21 48.75 12.24
N ALA A 817 -8.33 48.83 11.23
CA ALA A 817 -7.04 49.51 11.33
C ALA A 817 -7.21 51.02 11.61
N ASP A 818 -8.14 51.70 10.92
CA ASP A 818 -8.46 53.12 11.15
C ASP A 818 -8.91 53.37 12.59
N LYS A 819 -9.84 52.55 13.10
CA LYS A 819 -10.32 52.67 14.48
C LYS A 819 -9.19 52.45 15.49
N VAL A 820 -8.32 51.47 15.27
CA VAL A 820 -7.19 51.18 16.16
C VAL A 820 -6.17 52.31 16.16
N VAL A 821 -5.89 52.90 14.98
CA VAL A 821 -4.97 54.04 14.85
C VAL A 821 -5.52 55.30 15.52
N THR A 822 -6.83 55.51 15.46
CA THR A 822 -7.52 56.68 16.05
C THR A 822 -7.91 56.51 17.51
N ASP A 823 -7.47 55.45 18.19
CA ASP A 823 -7.83 55.07 19.58
C ASP A 823 -9.34 54.84 19.82
N ARG A 824 -10.10 54.58 18.76
CA ARG A 824 -11.55 54.29 18.83
C ARG A 824 -11.87 52.80 18.70
N GLY A 825 -10.87 52.00 18.36
CA GLY A 825 -10.98 50.57 18.04
C GLY A 825 -10.26 49.67 19.02
N LYS A 826 -10.61 48.39 18.96
CA LYS A 826 -9.98 47.33 19.76
C LYS A 826 -8.91 46.62 18.95
N TYR A 827 -7.76 46.34 19.55
CA TYR A 827 -6.70 45.56 18.91
C TYR A 827 -7.16 44.15 18.52
N GLU A 828 -8.10 43.57 19.29
CA GLU A 828 -8.72 42.29 19.00
C GLU A 828 -9.56 42.30 17.72
N GLU A 829 -10.20 43.42 17.39
CA GLU A 829 -10.98 43.58 16.13
C GLU A 829 -10.03 43.49 14.92
N LEU A 830 -8.84 44.09 15.02
CA LEU A 830 -7.83 44.06 13.94
C LEU A 830 -7.23 42.66 13.76
N ILE A 831 -7.03 41.92 14.85
CA ILE A 831 -6.58 40.52 14.81
C ILE A 831 -7.61 39.63 14.11
N VAL A 832 -8.91 39.79 14.42
CA VAL A 832 -9.98 39.01 13.80
C VAL A 832 -10.09 39.31 12.31
N CYS A 833 -10.09 40.58 11.91
CA CYS A 833 -10.11 40.97 10.49
C CYS A 833 -8.89 40.43 9.72
N SER A 834 -7.71 40.39 10.35
CA SER A 834 -6.49 39.82 9.75
C SER A 834 -6.60 38.30 9.51
N HIS A 835 -7.28 37.57 10.40
CA HIS A 835 -7.55 36.15 10.18
C HIS A 835 -8.63 35.91 9.12
N GLU A 836 -9.65 36.76 9.07
CA GLU A 836 -10.74 36.64 8.11
C GLU A 836 -10.26 36.86 6.68
N ILE A 837 -9.46 37.88 6.41
CA ILE A 837 -8.93 38.15 5.06
C ILE A 837 -8.00 37.01 4.57
N ALA A 838 -7.22 36.40 5.47
CA ALA A 838 -6.41 35.22 5.17
C ALA A 838 -7.29 34.00 4.82
N ALA A 839 -8.41 33.81 5.52
CA ALA A 839 -9.37 32.76 5.24
C ALA A 839 -10.10 32.98 3.90
N SER A 840 -10.61 34.19 3.64
CA SER A 840 -11.32 34.53 2.40
C SER A 840 -10.42 34.39 1.17
N THR A 841 -9.13 34.77 1.29
CA THR A 841 -8.17 34.61 0.19
C THR A 841 -7.81 33.15 -0.07
N ALA A 842 -7.69 32.32 0.98
CA ALA A 842 -7.54 30.87 0.82
C ALA A 842 -8.77 30.23 0.15
N GLN A 843 -9.97 30.69 0.49
CA GLN A 843 -11.22 30.27 -0.17
C GLN A 843 -11.23 30.63 -1.66
N LEU A 844 -10.76 31.82 -2.04
CA LEU A 844 -10.64 32.23 -3.44
C LEU A 844 -9.63 31.36 -4.22
N VAL A 845 -8.51 30.95 -3.61
CA VAL A 845 -7.58 29.98 -4.22
C VAL A 845 -8.24 28.62 -4.40
N ALA A 846 -8.98 28.15 -3.39
CA ALA A 846 -9.70 26.87 -3.47
C ALA A 846 -10.74 26.88 -4.60
N ALA A 847 -11.56 27.95 -4.69
CA ALA A 847 -12.55 28.12 -5.75
C ALA A 847 -11.90 28.21 -7.15
N SER A 848 -10.77 28.91 -7.27
CA SER A 848 -10.04 29.04 -8.55
C SER A 848 -9.34 27.74 -8.97
N LYS A 849 -8.93 26.89 -8.01
CA LYS A 849 -8.24 25.62 -8.28
C LYS A 849 -9.15 24.55 -8.91
N VAL A 850 -10.47 24.58 -8.66
CA VAL A 850 -11.43 23.53 -9.10
C VAL A 850 -11.38 23.26 -10.60
N LYS A 851 -11.13 24.29 -11.42
CA LYS A 851 -11.08 24.20 -12.89
C LYS A 851 -9.69 24.49 -13.47
N ALA A 852 -8.68 24.69 -12.63
CA ALA A 852 -7.31 24.93 -13.06
C ALA A 852 -6.55 23.61 -13.28
N ASP A 853 -5.74 23.55 -14.34
CA ASP A 853 -4.80 22.44 -14.54
C ASP A 853 -3.70 22.44 -13.45
N ARG A 854 -3.30 21.26 -12.98
CA ARG A 854 -2.27 21.05 -11.96
C ARG A 854 -0.90 21.59 -12.39
N GLY A 855 -0.65 21.67 -13.71
CA GLY A 855 0.57 22.25 -14.29
C GLY A 855 0.52 23.75 -14.57
N ASN A 856 -0.58 24.45 -14.27
CA ASN A 856 -0.75 25.84 -14.66
C ASN A 856 0.16 26.79 -13.86
N LYS A 857 1.03 27.53 -14.56
CA LYS A 857 1.95 28.52 -13.95
C LYS A 857 1.19 29.64 -13.22
N LYS A 858 0.03 30.08 -13.73
CA LYS A 858 -0.79 31.11 -13.10
C LYS A 858 -1.43 30.64 -11.79
N LEU A 859 -1.73 29.33 -11.67
CA LEU A 859 -2.18 28.75 -10.40
C LEU A 859 -1.07 28.78 -9.34
N GLN A 860 0.19 28.55 -9.74
CA GLN A 860 1.34 28.68 -8.83
C GLN A 860 1.53 30.13 -8.37
N THR A 861 1.39 31.10 -9.27
CA THR A 861 1.43 32.53 -8.94
C THR A 861 0.33 32.91 -7.93
N LEU A 862 -0.91 32.45 -8.14
CA LEU A 862 -2.02 32.69 -7.20
C LEU A 862 -1.75 32.06 -5.82
N GLN A 863 -1.24 30.83 -5.77
CA GLN A 863 -0.88 30.17 -4.51
C GLN A 863 0.24 30.91 -3.77
N GLN A 864 1.23 31.43 -4.50
CA GLN A 864 2.31 32.23 -3.91
C GLN A 864 1.77 33.56 -3.36
N ALA A 865 0.88 34.23 -4.10
CA ALA A 865 0.23 35.45 -3.63
C ALA A 865 -0.61 35.21 -2.35
N SER A 866 -1.34 34.10 -2.26
CA SER A 866 -2.10 33.72 -1.05
C SER A 866 -1.20 33.43 0.16
N ARG A 867 -0.06 32.77 -0.05
CA ARG A 867 0.93 32.61 1.03
C ARG A 867 1.46 33.94 1.52
N HIS A 868 1.76 34.86 0.61
CA HIS A 868 2.22 36.19 0.97
C HIS A 868 1.16 36.98 1.78
N VAL A 869 -0.12 36.87 1.43
CA VAL A 869 -1.21 37.45 2.24
C VAL A 869 -1.28 36.85 3.65
N ASN A 870 -1.13 35.53 3.78
CA ASN A 870 -1.11 34.86 5.08
C ASN A 870 0.09 35.29 5.94
N ASP A 871 1.27 35.43 5.33
CA ASP A 871 2.48 35.91 6.02
C ASP A 871 2.27 37.35 6.51
N MET A 872 1.70 38.22 5.68
CA MET A 872 1.39 39.60 6.08
C MET A 872 0.33 39.67 7.18
N ALA A 873 -0.73 38.86 7.11
CA ALA A 873 -1.72 38.77 8.18
C ALA A 873 -1.08 38.33 9.51
N ALA A 874 -0.14 37.38 9.49
CA ALA A 874 0.60 36.96 10.68
C ALA A 874 1.51 38.08 11.24
N VAL A 875 2.16 38.86 10.37
CA VAL A 875 2.92 40.05 10.77
C VAL A 875 2.02 41.09 11.43
N VAL A 876 0.84 41.37 10.87
CA VAL A 876 -0.12 42.31 11.48
C VAL A 876 -0.59 41.82 12.85
N VAL A 877 -0.94 40.53 13.00
CA VAL A 877 -1.37 39.96 14.29
C VAL A 877 -0.26 40.02 15.33
N SER A 878 0.97 39.66 14.98
CA SER A 878 2.11 39.71 15.90
C SER A 878 2.46 41.14 16.32
N SER A 879 2.46 42.09 15.36
CA SER A 879 2.68 43.52 15.62
C SER A 879 1.61 44.08 16.55
N THR A 880 0.34 43.74 16.29
CA THR A 880 -0.81 44.17 17.09
C THR A 880 -0.71 43.67 18.53
N LYS A 881 -0.39 42.39 18.73
CA LYS A 881 -0.18 41.81 20.08
C LYS A 881 1.02 42.43 20.80
N SER A 882 2.12 42.68 20.10
CA SER A 882 3.29 43.35 20.67
C SER A 882 2.96 44.79 21.10
N GLY A 883 2.19 45.52 20.29
CA GLY A 883 1.70 46.85 20.62
C GLY A 883 0.81 46.86 21.87
N GLN A 884 -0.13 45.90 21.95
CA GLN A 884 -1.00 45.72 23.11
C GLN A 884 -0.20 45.52 24.41
N MET A 885 0.75 44.57 24.42
CA MET A 885 1.57 44.29 25.62
C MET A 885 2.41 45.49 26.06
N GLN A 886 2.93 46.28 25.11
CA GLN A 886 3.78 47.44 25.43
C GLN A 886 2.97 48.64 25.95
N ILE A 887 1.69 48.77 25.56
CA ILE A 887 0.77 49.78 26.10
C ILE A 887 0.27 49.37 27.49
N GLU A 888 -0.08 48.10 27.69
CA GLU A 888 -0.57 47.56 28.97
C GLU A 888 0.51 47.57 30.07
N ASN A 889 1.78 47.28 29.73
CA ASN A 889 2.91 47.31 30.68
C ASN A 889 3.21 48.70 31.29
N LYS A 890 2.63 49.78 30.74
CA LYS A 890 2.80 51.13 31.29
C LYS A 890 1.92 51.40 32.52
N ASN A 891 0.93 50.55 32.78
CA ASN A 891 0.07 50.58 33.98
C ASN A 891 0.62 49.65 35.07
N SER A 892 1.87 49.86 35.50
CA SER A 892 2.50 49.09 36.57
C SER A 892 1.66 49.15 37.86
N MET A 893 1.28 47.98 38.38
CA MET A 893 0.50 47.84 39.61
C MET A 893 1.30 48.34 40.82
N ASP A 894 1.00 49.55 41.28
CA ASP A 894 1.60 50.13 42.48
C ASP A 894 0.74 49.82 43.72
N PHE A 895 1.20 48.87 44.53
CA PHE A 895 0.55 48.48 45.78
C PHE A 895 1.12 49.20 47.01
N SER A 896 2.07 50.12 46.84
CA SER A 896 2.90 50.66 47.93
C SER A 896 2.17 51.59 48.91
N GLY A 897 0.88 51.85 48.73
CA GLY A 897 0.05 52.72 49.59
C GLY A 897 -1.18 52.07 50.26
N LEU A 898 -1.40 50.75 50.11
CA LEU A 898 -2.62 50.08 50.60
C LEU A 898 -2.43 49.43 51.98
N SER A 899 -3.41 49.60 52.88
CA SER A 899 -3.44 48.87 54.15
C SER A 899 -3.86 47.41 53.94
N LEU A 900 -3.47 46.50 54.85
CA LEU A 900 -3.76 45.06 54.73
C LEU A 900 -5.24 44.74 54.50
N ILE A 901 -6.14 45.48 55.16
CA ILE A 901 -7.59 45.29 55.00
C ILE A 901 -8.05 45.75 53.61
N LYS A 902 -7.56 46.91 53.14
CA LYS A 902 -7.88 47.39 51.79
C LYS A 902 -7.32 46.48 50.71
N LEU A 903 -6.10 45.96 50.89
CA LEU A 903 -5.51 44.99 49.98
C LEU A 903 -6.35 43.71 49.89
N LYS A 904 -6.90 43.23 51.02
CA LYS A 904 -7.75 42.04 51.05
C LYS A 904 -9.15 42.30 50.45
N THR A 905 -9.68 43.51 50.58
CA THR A 905 -10.90 43.92 49.87
C THR A 905 -10.66 43.97 48.36
N GLU A 906 -9.58 44.61 47.91
CA GLU A 906 -9.20 44.65 46.48
C GLU A 906 -8.89 43.26 45.91
N GLU A 907 -8.30 42.36 46.71
CA GLU A 907 -8.09 40.95 46.35
C GLU A 907 -9.44 40.24 46.15
N MET A 908 -10.37 40.40 47.08
CA MET A 908 -11.70 39.81 46.99
C MET A 908 -12.50 40.37 45.81
N ASP A 909 -12.43 41.68 45.57
CA ASP A 909 -13.07 42.35 44.43
C ASP A 909 -12.45 41.90 43.10
N SER A 910 -11.12 41.69 43.07
CA SER A 910 -10.43 41.11 41.91
C SER A 910 -10.85 39.66 41.66
N GLN A 911 -11.00 38.84 42.70
CA GLN A 911 -11.49 37.46 42.60
C GLN A 911 -12.94 37.41 42.07
N VAL A 912 -13.82 38.30 42.56
CA VAL A 912 -15.18 38.45 42.02
C VAL A 912 -15.10 38.82 40.53
N LYS A 913 -14.19 39.73 40.16
CA LYS A 913 -14.05 40.15 38.77
C LYS A 913 -13.56 39.04 37.85
N VAL A 914 -12.66 38.18 38.33
CA VAL A 914 -12.20 36.98 37.59
C VAL A 914 -13.39 36.06 37.31
N LEU A 915 -14.22 35.75 38.31
CA LEU A 915 -15.39 34.88 38.13
C LEU A 915 -16.43 35.48 37.16
N GLU A 916 -16.65 36.80 37.20
CA GLU A 916 -17.50 37.48 36.23
C GLU A 916 -16.96 37.35 34.79
N LEU A 917 -15.65 37.54 34.60
CA LEU A 917 -15.01 37.46 33.30
C LEU A 917 -14.98 36.03 32.75
N GLU A 918 -14.76 35.02 33.59
CA GLU A 918 -14.86 33.61 33.20
C GLU A 918 -16.27 33.26 32.72
N LYS A 919 -17.30 33.73 33.43
CA LYS A 919 -18.69 33.55 33.00
C LYS A 919 -18.98 34.24 31.67
N GLN A 920 -18.49 35.47 31.48
CA GLN A 920 -18.64 36.19 30.21
C GLN A 920 -17.91 35.47 29.05
N LEU A 921 -16.71 34.96 29.30
CA LEU A 921 -15.94 34.20 28.31
C LEU A 921 -16.67 32.94 27.86
N VAL A 922 -17.25 32.18 28.78
CA VAL A 922 -18.04 30.98 28.46
C VAL A 922 -19.26 31.35 27.61
N ASN A 923 -19.99 32.40 27.97
CA ASN A 923 -21.15 32.86 27.20
C ASN A 923 -20.78 33.30 25.77
N GLU A 924 -19.70 34.05 25.61
CA GLU A 924 -19.24 34.48 24.28
C GLU A 924 -18.73 33.31 23.43
N ARG A 925 -18.13 32.27 24.04
CA ARG A 925 -17.77 31.03 23.32
C ARG A 925 -18.99 30.27 22.80
N ILE A 926 -20.05 30.18 23.60
CA ILE A 926 -21.32 29.56 23.19
C ILE A 926 -21.92 30.35 22.02
N ARG A 927 -22.04 31.68 22.18
CA ARG A 927 -22.56 32.57 21.14
C ARG A 927 -21.75 32.49 19.84
N LEU A 928 -20.42 32.44 19.93
CA LEU A 928 -19.54 32.26 18.77
C LEU A 928 -19.79 30.91 18.08
N GLY A 929 -20.00 29.85 18.84
CA GLY A 929 -20.40 28.53 18.33
C GLY A 929 -21.73 28.56 17.59
N GLU A 930 -22.73 29.25 18.14
CA GLU A 930 -24.04 29.44 17.50
C GLU A 930 -23.95 30.26 16.22
N LEU A 931 -23.16 31.34 16.21
CA LEU A 931 -22.91 32.15 15.02
C LEU A 931 -22.23 31.34 13.92
N ARG A 932 -21.23 30.52 14.27
CA ARG A 932 -20.58 29.60 13.32
C ARG A 932 -21.56 28.57 12.77
N LYS A 933 -22.43 28.00 13.63
CA LYS A 933 -23.47 27.07 13.20
C LYS A 933 -24.44 27.72 12.20
N LYS A 934 -24.92 28.93 12.49
CA LYS A 934 -25.75 29.70 11.55
C LYS A 934 -25.02 30.06 10.26
N HIS A 935 -23.72 30.35 10.33
CA HIS A 935 -22.91 30.60 9.14
C HIS A 935 -22.83 29.36 8.23
N TYR A 936 -22.70 28.15 8.79
CA TYR A 936 -22.76 26.91 8.02
C TYR A 936 -24.16 26.63 7.45
N GLU A 937 -25.22 26.93 8.20
CA GLU A 937 -26.61 26.79 7.74
C GLU A 937 -26.93 27.76 6.59
N MET A 938 -26.46 29.01 6.66
CA MET A 938 -26.59 29.99 5.57
C MET A 938 -25.60 29.74 4.42
N GLY A 939 -24.45 29.09 4.65
CA GLY A 939 -23.53 28.68 3.58
C GLY A 939 -24.06 27.52 2.72
N GLY A 940 -25.11 26.82 3.18
CA GLY A 940 -25.82 25.78 2.43
C GLY A 940 -27.09 26.27 1.71
N ILE A 941 -27.45 27.55 1.84
CA ILE A 941 -28.62 28.17 1.21
C ILE A 941 -28.12 29.40 0.43
N PRO A 942 -28.53 29.63 -0.83
CA PRO A 942 -28.22 30.89 -1.50
C PRO A 942 -28.73 32.07 -0.66
N MET A 943 -27.81 32.93 -0.21
CA MET A 943 -28.14 34.15 0.55
C MET A 943 -28.95 35.08 -0.34
N ASP A 944 -30.26 35.13 -0.10
CA ASP A 944 -31.13 36.16 -0.64
C ASP A 944 -31.63 37.04 0.51
N SER A 945 -31.62 38.34 0.25
CA SER A 945 -32.19 39.46 1.02
C SER A 945 -31.46 40.00 2.28
N SER A 946 -31.22 41.32 2.23
CA SER A 946 -30.75 42.29 3.25
C SER A 946 -29.23 42.55 3.24
N LEU A 947 -28.70 43.74 2.92
CA LEU A 947 -29.22 45.11 2.96
C LEU A 947 -28.62 45.97 1.83
N SER A 948 -29.43 46.86 1.25
CA SER A 948 -28.99 48.10 0.62
C SER A 948 -29.38 49.29 1.53
N PRO A 949 -28.59 50.36 1.64
CA PRO A 949 -28.87 51.46 2.55
C PRO A 949 -29.81 52.51 1.92
N GLY A 950 -30.77 52.98 2.72
CA GLY A 950 -31.42 54.29 2.56
C GLY A 950 -32.83 54.28 1.96
N CYS A 951 -33.83 54.59 2.79
CA CYS A 951 -34.68 55.78 2.57
C CYS A 951 -35.63 56.01 3.76
N LEU A 952 -35.54 57.20 4.33
CA LEU A 952 -36.49 57.78 5.28
C LEU A 952 -37.94 57.67 4.75
N LYS A 953 -38.82 56.98 5.48
CA LYS A 953 -40.25 57.34 5.53
C LYS A 953 -40.78 57.22 6.95
N LYS A 954 -40.87 58.39 7.61
CA LYS A 954 -41.86 58.66 8.66
C LYS A 954 -43.24 58.26 8.15
N LYS A 955 -44.06 57.66 9.01
CA LYS A 955 -45.52 57.88 9.08
C LYS A 955 -46.07 57.34 10.41
N PRO A 956 -47.25 57.80 10.85
CA PRO A 956 -47.43 58.43 12.16
C PRO A 956 -48.35 57.64 13.10
N SER A 957 -48.48 58.22 14.31
CA SER A 957 -49.31 57.84 15.47
C SER A 957 -48.96 56.53 16.15
#